data_AF-A0A5P9WGA8-F1
#
_entry.id   AF-A0A5P9WGA8-F1
#
_cell.length_a   1.000
_cell.length_b   1.000
_cell.length_c   1.000
_cell.angle_alpha   90.00
_cell.angle_beta   90.00
_cell.angle_gamma   90.00
#
_symmetry.space_group_name_H-M   'P 1'
#
loop_
_entity.id
_entity.type
_entity.pdbx_description
1 polymer ?
#
loop_
_entity_poly.entity_id
_entity_poly.type
_entity_poly.pdbx_seq_one_letter_code
_entity_poly.pdbx_strand_id
1 'polypeptide(L)'
;MKPTTDTGGEVPVRHHDVDRQHEGELIESGPRGSAAIAGLLARFQPSAPRPVDGAGEAGDRADGTPAWGLEQLARAIVSKAAALLDVKEIDTETDLFDAGATSVDAVRLVAVLDRELNVRLSLDDVFADARPRRLAQRWLGSPTRRPPSEASTATQALELPAAPTTSAPTTSAPTTSAPAASAPAATTTASPGTDRTPAGPVAPDDTLPALDDHAEDLSLIMADLAAADRLPWCGDPEPVPPRRVLLTGATGFLGGHMLLDLLRHSDAHVVCLVRGDDVQDAERRLAKALAGFSLPWSAEIRRRVTLLPGDLRRPRLGLADEQWELLANDVDSVVSVAAAVDFLRGYPSLRRTNVLGVLSLAELAMTGRPKPLHHISSIAVFNEIGIASMGEDDPVAHVDRLTAGYDKSKWAAEAALRRARDRGLKATFLRPGGIVGHTRTGAYNPHDINTGLFSAISRYRVAPKIDYSNSAPVDWVSRIATAVVNEPSAWGQNYHLTGRPDTLTEMVRDQELGGLNVRVMPWDVWLKDFLERCETDPVPELEFMARVLRNPAGQKIVEASVSAPMATGERTEAFVARHKLPPPARYDAQARLKSYERMARDGLVILPSRDDPPHLWFRETMRGKVGPVDAEPGTRCTLALTLSIASMYQLVQHRTIDVRGTVSCPSLHADPLTVDDGEIWVRPHEGVPHRHSLDHPLLRYRLALRDSDGNGWWLEGWKTARARFDYMKQARTLTVRVGREGEPASLAGTLKVPKKSYKREQIDGIRVNPKLSMREQRIAKLAWLSWFSTQLGQGLLEPTLRAGAEMLDLRPDAIDLDKDRYQAKLKKWEKDRKQLR
;
A
#
# COMPACT_ATOMS: atom_id res chain seq x y z
N MET A 1 -37.52 -55.69 -14.45
CA MET A 1 -38.34 -56.36 -13.42
C MET A 1 -38.22 -55.57 -12.11
N LYS A 2 -39.34 -55.05 -11.59
CA LYS A 2 -39.53 -54.55 -10.20
C LYS A 2 -40.39 -55.60 -9.46
N PRO A 3 -40.25 -55.80 -8.13
CA PRO A 3 -40.98 -55.02 -7.07
C PRO A 3 -40.10 -54.72 -5.81
N THR A 4 -40.19 -53.56 -5.10
CA THR A 4 -41.03 -53.18 -3.90
C THR A 4 -41.02 -54.20 -2.74
N THR A 5 -40.92 -53.93 -1.42
CA THR A 5 -40.98 -52.72 -0.54
C THR A 5 -40.62 -53.14 0.92
N ASP A 6 -39.88 -52.29 1.63
CA ASP A 6 -40.00 -51.75 3.01
C ASP A 6 -40.42 -52.57 4.28
N THR A 7 -40.00 -51.99 5.44
CA THR A 7 -40.25 -52.26 6.90
C THR A 7 -39.21 -53.13 7.63
N GLY A 8 -38.69 -52.83 8.84
CA GLY A 8 -38.86 -51.78 9.83
C GLY A 8 -38.14 -52.15 11.16
N GLY A 9 -37.96 -51.20 12.10
CA GLY A 9 -37.63 -51.42 13.53
C GLY A 9 -36.59 -50.42 14.11
N GLU A 10 -36.99 -49.37 14.85
CA GLU A 10 -37.16 -49.28 16.34
C GLU A 10 -35.80 -49.16 17.10
N VAL A 11 -35.46 -48.24 18.03
CA VAL A 11 -36.12 -47.54 19.18
C VAL A 11 -35.22 -46.30 19.59
N PRO A 12 -35.35 -45.62 20.76
CA PRO A 12 -36.10 -44.38 21.07
C PRO A 12 -35.27 -43.09 21.29
N VAL A 13 -36.01 -41.97 21.36
CA VAL A 13 -35.61 -40.61 21.71
C VAL A 13 -35.62 -40.37 23.23
N ARG A 14 -34.59 -39.69 23.76
CA ARG A 14 -34.67 -38.85 24.97
C ARG A 14 -33.90 -37.54 24.76
N HIS A 15 -34.56 -36.46 25.15
CA HIS A 15 -34.11 -35.06 25.15
C HIS A 15 -32.88 -34.83 26.04
N HIS A 16 -31.98 -33.94 25.60
CA HIS A 16 -31.36 -32.96 26.48
C HIS A 16 -30.96 -31.71 25.68
N ASP A 17 -31.40 -30.56 26.20
CA ASP A 17 -30.85 -29.22 25.94
C ASP A 17 -29.33 -29.22 26.04
N VAL A 18 -28.66 -28.57 25.09
CA VAL A 18 -27.25 -28.17 25.26
C VAL A 18 -27.10 -26.71 24.89
N ASP A 19 -26.94 -25.97 25.97
CA ASP A 19 -26.43 -24.63 26.14
C ASP A 19 -25.11 -24.43 25.36
N ARG A 20 -25.01 -23.32 24.61
CA ARG A 20 -23.75 -22.89 23.98
C ARG A 20 -22.96 -22.11 25.01
N GLN A 21 -22.15 -22.81 25.80
CA GLN A 21 -21.06 -22.19 26.55
C GLN A 21 -19.71 -22.52 25.91
N HIS A 22 -18.96 -21.43 25.69
CA HIS A 22 -17.54 -21.43 25.40
C HIS A 22 -16.76 -21.92 26.62
N GLU A 23 -15.91 -22.92 26.42
CA GLU A 23 -14.73 -23.19 27.24
C GLU A 23 -13.56 -23.34 26.24
N GLY A 24 -12.42 -22.64 26.31
CA GLY A 24 -11.95 -21.76 27.37
C GLY A 24 -11.01 -22.45 28.36
N GLU A 25 -9.93 -23.08 27.88
CA GLU A 25 -8.73 -23.35 28.69
C GLU A 25 -7.51 -22.84 27.89
N LEU A 26 -6.92 -21.69 28.23
CA LEU A 26 -6.01 -21.43 29.36
C LEU A 26 -4.74 -22.28 29.32
N ILE A 27 -3.71 -21.77 28.64
CA ILE A 27 -2.34 -21.93 29.11
C ILE A 27 -1.83 -20.52 29.43
N GLU A 28 -1.35 -20.43 30.66
CA GLU A 28 -1.09 -19.24 31.44
C GLU A 28 0.02 -18.32 30.89
N SER A 29 -0.18 -17.06 31.23
CA SER A 29 0.74 -15.94 31.12
C SER A 29 1.93 -16.01 32.07
N GLY A 30 3.11 -15.65 31.56
CA GLY A 30 4.16 -14.94 32.31
C GLY A 30 5.60 -15.31 31.92
N PRO A 31 6.61 -14.40 32.03
CA PRO A 31 6.59 -12.94 32.00
C PRO A 31 7.53 -12.35 30.91
N ARG A 32 7.44 -11.03 30.74
CA ARG A 32 8.35 -10.16 29.98
C ARG A 32 9.83 -10.45 30.30
N GLY A 33 10.69 -10.38 29.28
CA GLY A 33 12.13 -10.37 29.46
C GLY A 33 12.87 -9.71 28.30
N SER A 34 13.08 -8.39 28.38
CA SER A 34 14.13 -7.69 27.64
C SER A 34 15.56 -8.11 28.06
N ALA A 35 15.69 -9.19 28.84
CA ALA A 35 16.94 -9.73 29.36
C ALA A 35 17.49 -10.93 28.56
N ALA A 36 16.75 -11.48 27.59
CA ALA A 36 17.23 -12.62 26.79
C ALA A 36 18.24 -12.23 25.69
N ILE A 37 18.30 -10.96 25.31
CA ILE A 37 19.28 -10.44 24.34
C ILE A 37 20.55 -9.91 25.04
N ALA A 38 20.42 -9.41 26.28
CA ALA A 38 21.57 -9.01 27.08
C ALA A 38 22.39 -10.22 27.62
N GLY A 39 21.74 -11.35 27.88
CA GLY A 39 22.43 -12.59 28.29
C GLY A 39 23.21 -13.29 27.16
N LEU A 40 22.87 -13.04 25.90
CA LEU A 40 23.58 -13.59 24.74
C LEU A 40 24.90 -12.84 24.45
N LEU A 41 25.00 -11.58 24.87
CA LEU A 41 26.18 -10.73 24.72
C LEU A 41 27.22 -10.93 25.85
N ALA A 42 26.85 -11.59 26.95
CA ALA A 42 27.77 -11.88 28.06
C ALA A 42 28.55 -13.21 27.93
N ARG A 43 28.31 -14.01 26.87
CA ARG A 43 29.00 -15.28 26.62
C ARG A 43 30.23 -15.19 25.70
N PHE A 44 30.61 -14.00 25.26
CA PHE A 44 31.82 -13.77 24.49
C PHE A 44 32.81 -12.91 25.27
N GLN A 45 33.50 -13.52 26.23
CA GLN A 45 34.82 -13.04 26.65
C GLN A 45 35.90 -13.88 25.94
N PRO A 46 36.99 -13.24 25.48
CA PRO A 46 38.06 -13.93 24.76
C PRO A 46 38.81 -14.85 25.71
N SER A 47 38.93 -16.13 25.35
CA SER A 47 39.85 -17.07 26.01
C SER A 47 41.29 -16.64 25.74
N ALA A 48 42.10 -16.55 26.80
CA ALA A 48 43.53 -16.26 26.73
C ALA A 48 44.28 -17.26 25.82
N PRO A 49 45.33 -16.82 25.09
CA PRO A 49 46.02 -17.69 24.15
C PRO A 49 46.91 -18.71 24.87
N ARG A 50 46.83 -19.96 24.44
CA ARG A 50 47.80 -21.02 24.74
C ARG A 50 48.98 -20.91 23.77
N PRO A 51 50.24 -21.10 24.20
CA PRO A 51 51.37 -21.07 23.30
C PRO A 51 51.48 -22.40 22.56
N VAL A 52 51.73 -22.34 21.25
CA VAL A 52 52.22 -23.47 20.48
C VAL A 52 53.49 -23.00 19.77
N ASP A 53 54.59 -23.63 20.14
CA ASP A 53 55.90 -23.52 19.50
C ASP A 53 55.89 -24.14 18.09
N GLY A 54 56.73 -23.60 17.19
CA GLY A 54 57.33 -24.40 16.13
C GLY A 54 57.14 -23.92 14.69
N ALA A 55 57.90 -22.87 14.33
CA ALA A 55 58.66 -22.65 13.10
C ALA A 55 58.16 -23.18 11.72
N GLY A 56 58.01 -22.23 10.79
CA GLY A 56 58.02 -22.44 9.34
C GLY A 56 58.07 -21.09 8.61
N GLU A 57 59.26 -20.64 8.26
CA GLU A 57 59.62 -19.33 7.70
C GLU A 57 58.95 -19.01 6.35
N ALA A 58 58.41 -17.78 6.21
CA ALA A 58 58.40 -17.03 4.96
C ALA A 58 58.06 -15.54 5.19
N GLY A 59 59.05 -14.67 5.00
CA GLY A 59 58.89 -13.31 4.46
C GLY A 59 58.14 -12.27 5.30
N ASP A 60 58.89 -11.60 6.16
CA ASP A 60 58.46 -10.42 6.92
C ASP A 60 58.19 -9.22 5.99
N ARG A 61 56.93 -8.78 5.91
CA ARG A 61 56.51 -7.46 5.43
C ARG A 61 55.48 -6.92 6.42
N ALA A 62 55.82 -5.79 7.04
CA ALA A 62 54.96 -5.04 7.93
C ALA A 62 53.76 -4.45 7.19
N ASP A 63 52.67 -5.21 7.10
CA ASP A 63 51.26 -4.78 7.07
C ASP A 63 50.40 -6.04 6.90
N GLY A 64 49.68 -6.44 7.94
CA GLY A 64 48.93 -7.71 8.04
C GLY A 64 47.69 -7.84 7.12
N THR A 65 47.69 -7.24 5.94
CA THR A 65 46.63 -7.38 4.94
C THR A 65 47.01 -8.47 3.94
N PRO A 66 46.24 -9.56 3.79
CA PRO A 66 46.56 -10.59 2.80
C PRO A 66 46.63 -9.98 1.40
N ALA A 67 47.70 -10.25 0.65
CA ALA A 67 47.82 -9.85 -0.74
C ALA A 67 46.91 -10.74 -1.61
N TRP A 68 45.62 -10.45 -1.59
CA TRP A 68 44.64 -11.20 -2.36
C TRP A 68 44.83 -10.99 -3.87
N GLY A 69 44.87 -12.07 -4.64
CA GLY A 69 44.56 -12.06 -6.07
C GLY A 69 43.05 -12.10 -6.33
N LEU A 70 42.59 -11.63 -7.50
CA LEU A 70 41.16 -11.57 -7.82
C LEU A 70 40.42 -12.92 -7.66
N GLU A 71 40.92 -13.97 -8.31
CA GLU A 71 40.32 -15.31 -8.22
C GLU A 71 40.37 -15.88 -6.80
N GLN A 72 41.43 -15.55 -6.06
CA GLN A 72 41.63 -16.03 -4.70
C GLN A 72 40.62 -15.39 -3.74
N LEU A 73 40.41 -14.07 -3.85
CA LEU A 73 39.43 -13.35 -3.06
C LEU A 73 38.00 -13.73 -3.45
N ALA A 74 37.70 -13.87 -4.74
CA ALA A 74 36.39 -14.31 -5.20
C ALA A 74 36.01 -15.67 -4.60
N ARG A 75 36.94 -16.64 -4.60
CA ARG A 75 36.75 -17.95 -3.94
C ARG A 75 36.63 -17.86 -2.42
N ALA A 76 37.38 -16.97 -1.78
CA ALA A 76 37.26 -16.74 -0.35
C ALA A 76 35.88 -16.16 0.02
N ILE A 77 35.37 -15.21 -0.77
CA ILE A 77 34.02 -14.65 -0.62
C ILE A 77 32.97 -15.74 -0.84
N VAL A 78 33.09 -16.57 -1.88
CA VAL A 78 32.21 -17.74 -2.10
C VAL A 78 32.16 -18.63 -0.86
N SER A 79 33.32 -18.96 -0.27
CA SER A 79 33.37 -19.83 0.91
C SER A 79 32.61 -19.23 2.10
N LYS A 80 32.73 -17.92 2.35
CA LYS A 80 31.99 -17.22 3.41
C LYS A 80 30.50 -17.12 3.11
N ALA A 81 30.14 -16.83 1.87
CA ALA A 81 28.76 -16.73 1.45
C ALA A 81 28.03 -18.08 1.50
N ALA A 82 28.65 -19.17 1.02
CA ALA A 82 28.09 -20.52 1.07
C ALA A 82 27.81 -20.96 2.53
N ALA A 83 28.72 -20.65 3.45
CA ALA A 83 28.54 -20.94 4.87
C ALA A 83 27.39 -20.14 5.51
N LEU A 84 27.17 -18.88 5.07
CA LEU A 84 26.08 -18.05 5.56
C LEU A 84 24.71 -18.48 5.03
N LEU A 85 24.66 -18.97 3.80
CA LEU A 85 23.41 -19.31 3.10
C LEU A 85 22.99 -20.77 3.29
N ASP A 86 23.83 -21.61 3.88
CA ASP A 86 23.64 -23.07 3.98
C ASP A 86 23.43 -23.73 2.60
N VAL A 87 24.16 -23.24 1.59
CA VAL A 87 24.09 -23.73 0.21
C VAL A 87 25.38 -24.48 -0.13
N LYS A 88 25.25 -25.66 -0.75
CA LYS A 88 26.39 -26.56 -1.00
C LYS A 88 27.38 -26.06 -2.05
N GLU A 89 26.91 -25.34 -3.08
CA GLU A 89 27.76 -24.82 -4.15
C GLU A 89 27.22 -23.47 -4.68
N ILE A 90 28.11 -22.47 -4.73
CA ILE A 90 27.88 -21.16 -5.35
C ILE A 90 29.12 -20.86 -6.19
N ASP A 91 28.96 -20.52 -7.46
CA ASP A 91 30.11 -20.10 -8.29
C ASP A 91 30.45 -18.61 -8.08
N THR A 92 31.57 -18.15 -8.65
CA THR A 92 32.03 -16.76 -8.46
C THR A 92 31.20 -15.72 -9.23
N GLU A 93 30.37 -16.15 -10.19
CA GLU A 93 29.53 -15.31 -11.05
C GLU A 93 28.04 -15.31 -10.66
N THR A 94 27.66 -16.17 -9.72
CA THR A 94 26.30 -16.27 -9.22
C THR A 94 26.05 -15.13 -8.26
N ASP A 95 25.06 -14.31 -8.59
CA ASP A 95 24.57 -13.28 -7.69
C ASP A 95 24.03 -13.96 -6.41
N LEU A 96 24.53 -13.53 -5.24
CA LEU A 96 24.18 -14.17 -3.98
C LEU A 96 22.69 -14.06 -3.65
N PHE A 97 22.01 -13.01 -4.09
CA PHE A 97 20.56 -12.91 -3.92
C PHE A 97 19.80 -13.88 -4.83
N ASP A 98 20.35 -14.22 -5.99
CA ASP A 98 19.82 -15.30 -6.82
C ASP A 98 20.01 -16.67 -6.16
N ALA A 99 21.12 -16.86 -5.44
CA ALA A 99 21.37 -18.04 -4.61
C ALA A 99 20.50 -18.13 -3.34
N GLY A 100 19.66 -17.13 -3.07
CA GLY A 100 18.71 -17.12 -1.96
C GLY A 100 19.08 -16.19 -0.80
N ALA A 101 20.15 -15.40 -0.94
CA ALA A 101 20.50 -14.40 0.08
C ALA A 101 19.37 -13.39 0.29
N THR A 102 19.18 -13.01 1.55
CA THR A 102 18.32 -11.92 1.97
C THR A 102 19.13 -10.66 2.24
N SER A 103 18.45 -9.53 2.45
CA SER A 103 19.12 -8.31 2.92
C SER A 103 19.82 -8.49 4.27
N VAL A 104 19.34 -9.40 5.12
CA VAL A 104 19.98 -9.70 6.41
C VAL A 104 21.28 -10.46 6.18
N ASP A 105 21.30 -11.36 5.20
CA ASP A 105 22.50 -12.11 4.82
C ASP A 105 23.55 -11.19 4.21
N ALA A 106 23.15 -10.16 3.46
CA ALA A 106 24.07 -9.14 2.97
C ALA A 106 24.77 -8.38 4.11
N VAL A 107 24.03 -7.99 5.16
CA VAL A 107 24.62 -7.35 6.36
C VAL A 107 25.59 -8.29 7.07
N ARG A 108 25.20 -9.56 7.24
CA ARG A 108 26.06 -10.58 7.84
C ARG A 108 27.31 -10.84 7.01
N LEU A 109 27.17 -10.86 5.68
CA LEU A 109 28.27 -11.06 4.75
C LEU A 109 29.29 -9.93 4.89
N VAL A 110 28.88 -8.67 4.84
CA VAL A 110 29.79 -7.52 5.04
C VAL A 110 30.55 -7.65 6.37
N ALA A 111 29.86 -7.98 7.47
CA ALA A 111 30.47 -8.14 8.78
C ALA A 111 31.47 -9.31 8.83
N VAL A 112 31.16 -10.44 8.18
CA VAL A 112 32.05 -11.61 8.11
C VAL A 112 33.27 -11.33 7.23
N LEU A 113 33.09 -10.65 6.09
CA LEU A 113 34.19 -10.30 5.19
C LEU A 113 35.19 -9.35 5.84
N ASP A 114 34.72 -8.33 6.58
CA ASP A 114 35.60 -7.43 7.34
C ASP A 114 36.31 -8.19 8.46
N ARG A 115 35.56 -8.93 9.29
CA ARG A 115 36.13 -9.64 10.46
C ARG A 115 37.11 -10.75 10.10
N GLU A 116 36.84 -11.53 9.05
CA GLU A 116 37.56 -12.78 8.78
C GLU A 116 38.48 -12.71 7.56
N LEU A 117 38.22 -11.82 6.60
CA LEU A 117 39.05 -11.65 5.41
C LEU A 117 39.75 -10.27 5.35
N ASN A 118 39.47 -9.37 6.31
CA ASN A 118 39.89 -7.96 6.29
C ASN A 118 39.43 -7.23 5.01
N VAL A 119 38.25 -7.60 4.51
CA VAL A 119 37.65 -7.08 3.27
C VAL A 119 36.49 -6.16 3.64
N ARG A 120 36.76 -4.86 3.65
CA ARG A 120 35.76 -3.82 3.92
C ARG A 120 35.00 -3.46 2.64
N LEU A 121 33.75 -3.88 2.59
CA LEU A 121 32.78 -3.50 1.56
C LEU A 121 31.64 -2.73 2.21
N SER A 122 31.10 -1.74 1.52
CA SER A 122 29.86 -1.12 1.96
C SER A 122 28.67 -2.04 1.68
N LEU A 123 27.56 -1.82 2.39
CA LEU A 123 26.32 -2.55 2.09
C LEU A 123 25.78 -2.21 0.69
N ASP A 124 26.01 -0.97 0.23
CA ASP A 124 25.68 -0.53 -1.12
C ASP A 124 26.48 -1.29 -2.18
N ASP A 125 27.73 -1.67 -1.89
CA ASP A 125 28.53 -2.50 -2.81
C ASP A 125 27.89 -3.86 -3.05
N VAL A 126 27.39 -4.48 -1.98
CA VAL A 126 26.73 -5.80 -2.07
C VAL A 126 25.40 -5.70 -2.81
N PHE A 127 24.62 -4.65 -2.59
CA PHE A 127 23.34 -4.49 -3.28
C PHE A 127 23.50 -4.10 -4.75
N ALA A 128 24.52 -3.31 -5.09
CA ALA A 128 24.79 -2.95 -6.48
C ALA A 128 25.13 -4.19 -7.33
N ASP A 129 26.00 -5.08 -6.83
CA ASP A 129 26.29 -6.36 -7.47
C ASP A 129 26.85 -7.38 -6.46
N ALA A 130 26.05 -8.40 -6.14
CA ALA A 130 26.42 -9.37 -5.11
C ALA A 130 27.30 -10.51 -5.63
N ARG A 131 27.76 -10.51 -6.88
CA ARG A 131 28.61 -11.59 -7.41
C ARG A 131 29.95 -11.61 -6.67
N PRO A 132 30.40 -12.74 -6.12
CA PRO A 132 31.66 -12.83 -5.39
C PRO A 132 32.88 -12.28 -6.15
N ARG A 133 32.96 -12.51 -7.46
CA ARG A 133 34.01 -11.91 -8.30
C ARG A 133 33.94 -10.38 -8.32
N ARG A 134 32.74 -9.80 -8.41
CA ARG A 134 32.55 -8.35 -8.47
C ARG A 134 32.87 -7.68 -7.15
N LEU A 135 32.43 -8.28 -6.04
CA LEU A 135 32.83 -7.84 -4.70
C LEU A 135 34.36 -7.85 -4.54
N ALA A 136 35.02 -8.89 -5.03
CA ALA A 136 36.48 -8.96 -5.04
C ALA A 136 37.12 -7.88 -5.92
N GLN A 137 36.62 -7.65 -7.14
CA GLN A 137 37.13 -6.60 -8.05
C GLN A 137 36.97 -5.21 -7.45
N ARG A 138 35.80 -4.90 -6.88
CA ARG A 138 35.50 -3.61 -6.24
C ARG A 138 36.44 -3.34 -5.08
N TRP A 139 36.64 -4.33 -4.22
CA TRP A 139 37.56 -4.20 -3.10
C TRP A 139 39.01 -4.02 -3.57
N LEU A 140 39.46 -4.79 -4.58
CA LEU A 140 40.82 -4.69 -5.13
C LEU A 140 41.09 -3.39 -5.89
N GLY A 141 40.09 -2.84 -6.57
CA GLY A 141 40.17 -1.57 -7.30
C GLY A 141 39.96 -0.33 -6.44
N SER A 142 39.56 -0.48 -5.17
CA SER A 142 39.32 0.64 -4.27
C SER A 142 40.64 1.31 -3.83
N PRO A 143 40.75 2.65 -3.88
CA PRO A 143 41.95 3.38 -3.46
C PRO A 143 42.26 3.27 -1.95
N THR A 144 41.40 2.62 -1.16
CA THR A 144 41.57 2.36 0.29
C THR A 144 42.73 1.42 0.64
N ARG A 145 43.54 0.99 -0.33
CA ARG A 145 44.76 0.18 -0.10
C ARG A 145 45.97 0.99 0.39
N ARG A 146 45.88 2.33 0.49
CA ARG A 146 46.98 3.17 0.99
C ARG A 146 47.00 3.19 2.53
N PRO A 147 48.12 2.84 3.19
CA PRO A 147 48.25 3.05 4.63
C PRO A 147 48.19 4.56 4.93
N PRO A 148 47.78 4.98 6.14
CA PRO A 148 47.89 6.36 6.57
C PRO A 148 49.38 6.70 6.72
N SER A 149 49.99 7.19 5.64
CA SER A 149 51.26 7.89 5.70
C SER A 149 51.09 9.10 6.62
N GLU A 150 52.01 9.22 7.56
CA GLU A 150 52.10 10.24 8.58
C GLU A 150 51.71 11.65 8.10
N ALA A 151 51.00 12.35 8.99
CA ALA A 151 50.54 13.71 8.82
C ALA A 151 51.65 14.62 8.27
N SER A 152 51.44 15.14 7.06
CA SER A 152 52.02 16.41 6.65
C SER A 152 50.96 17.48 6.83
N THR A 153 51.08 18.20 7.95
CA THR A 153 50.45 19.50 8.18
C THR A 153 50.75 20.44 7.01
N ALA A 154 49.73 20.73 6.20
CA ALA A 154 49.70 21.92 5.37
C ALA A 154 48.30 22.51 5.44
N THR A 155 48.14 23.44 6.39
CA THR A 155 47.03 24.39 6.46
C THR A 155 46.90 25.13 5.14
N GLN A 156 45.80 24.96 4.42
CA GLN A 156 45.34 25.93 3.44
C GLN A 156 43.97 26.44 3.86
N ALA A 157 43.95 27.73 4.18
CA ALA A 157 42.80 28.51 4.59
C ALA A 157 41.77 28.58 3.45
N LEU A 158 40.49 28.37 3.80
CA LEU A 158 39.38 28.71 2.93
C LEU A 158 39.23 30.24 2.87
N GLU A 159 39.44 30.82 1.69
CA GLU A 159 38.94 32.15 1.35
C GLU A 159 37.49 32.03 0.81
N LEU A 160 36.58 32.80 1.42
CA LEU A 160 35.18 32.98 1.00
C LEU A 160 35.08 34.05 -0.09
N PRO A 161 34.28 33.88 -1.16
CA PRO A 161 33.94 34.99 -2.06
C PRO A 161 32.85 35.88 -1.47
N ALA A 162 33.09 37.19 -1.47
CA ALA A 162 32.19 38.24 -1.02
C ALA A 162 31.05 38.54 -2.03
N ALA A 163 29.92 38.98 -1.49
CA ALA A 163 28.72 39.44 -2.20
C ALA A 163 28.91 40.79 -2.92
N PRO A 164 28.07 41.11 -3.92
CA PRO A 164 27.82 42.50 -4.32
C PRO A 164 26.40 42.96 -3.94
N THR A 165 26.35 44.12 -3.28
CA THR A 165 25.15 44.90 -2.95
C THR A 165 24.81 45.94 -4.05
N THR A 166 23.55 45.90 -4.47
CA THR A 166 22.62 47.02 -4.78
C THR A 166 23.06 48.23 -5.63
N SER A 167 22.33 48.43 -6.73
CA SER A 167 21.81 49.74 -7.13
C SER A 167 20.42 49.58 -7.79
N ALA A 168 19.54 50.56 -7.56
CA ALA A 168 18.15 50.67 -8.02
C ALA A 168 17.93 52.14 -8.49
N PRO A 169 16.73 52.55 -8.94
CA PRO A 169 15.87 51.99 -9.99
C PRO A 169 15.49 53.08 -11.04
N THR A 170 15.00 52.68 -12.22
CA THR A 170 14.13 53.57 -13.01
C THR A 170 13.05 52.79 -13.78
N THR A 171 11.85 53.35 -13.68
CA THR A 171 10.54 53.03 -14.25
C THR A 171 10.48 52.82 -15.76
N SER A 172 9.69 51.84 -16.22
CA SER A 172 8.43 52.04 -17.00
C SER A 172 8.05 50.76 -17.79
N ALA A 173 6.76 50.46 -17.81
CA ALA A 173 6.09 49.57 -18.77
C ALA A 173 5.20 50.46 -19.68
N PRO A 174 4.32 49.94 -20.56
CA PRO A 174 4.26 48.67 -21.31
C PRO A 174 4.02 48.91 -22.81
N THR A 175 4.21 47.93 -23.72
CA THR A 175 3.27 47.71 -24.86
C THR A 175 3.51 46.41 -25.64
N THR A 176 2.41 45.63 -25.78
CA THR A 176 1.91 44.88 -26.96
C THR A 176 2.87 44.43 -28.07
N SER A 177 2.86 43.13 -28.41
CA SER A 177 2.19 42.57 -29.60
C SER A 177 2.80 41.22 -30.02
N ALA A 178 1.95 40.26 -30.37
CA ALA A 178 2.26 39.14 -31.26
C ALA A 178 1.77 39.50 -32.69
N PRO A 179 1.86 38.64 -33.74
CA PRO A 179 2.68 37.44 -33.98
C PRO A 179 3.42 37.51 -35.36
N ALA A 180 4.22 36.51 -35.72
CA ALA A 180 4.13 35.78 -37.01
C ALA A 180 5.41 35.03 -37.42
N ALA A 181 5.17 33.76 -37.77
CA ALA A 181 5.84 32.84 -38.69
C ALA A 181 7.06 33.32 -39.51
N SER A 182 8.09 32.48 -39.59
CA SER A 182 8.61 31.91 -40.85
C SER A 182 9.79 30.94 -40.61
N ALA A 183 9.61 29.70 -41.05
CA ALA A 183 10.69 28.84 -41.58
C ALA A 183 10.94 29.29 -43.06
N PRO A 184 12.02 28.87 -43.80
CA PRO A 184 12.68 27.56 -43.71
C PRO A 184 14.21 27.49 -43.97
N ALA A 185 14.74 26.31 -43.63
CA ALA A 185 15.78 25.49 -44.29
C ALA A 185 17.05 26.12 -44.90
N ALA A 186 18.21 25.61 -44.47
CA ALA A 186 19.35 25.35 -45.36
C ALA A 186 20.16 24.14 -44.89
N THR A 187 20.32 23.21 -45.82
CA THR A 187 21.13 21.98 -45.78
C THR A 187 22.59 22.32 -46.09
N THR A 188 23.56 21.75 -45.37
CA THR A 188 24.91 21.52 -45.95
C THR A 188 25.58 20.28 -45.38
N THR A 189 26.01 19.43 -46.30
CA THR A 189 26.72 18.16 -46.15
C THR A 189 28.26 18.32 -46.19
N ALA A 190 28.93 17.44 -45.44
CA ALA A 190 30.23 16.76 -45.68
C ALA A 190 31.61 17.46 -45.45
N SER A 191 32.31 17.02 -44.39
CA SER A 191 33.68 16.42 -44.22
C SER A 191 34.84 16.66 -45.23
N PRO A 192 36.12 16.26 -44.96
CA PRO A 192 36.89 16.00 -43.71
C PRO A 192 38.30 16.70 -43.70
N GLY A 193 39.01 16.66 -42.55
CA GLY A 193 40.41 17.11 -42.45
C GLY A 193 41.20 16.33 -41.40
N THR A 194 42.26 15.67 -41.86
CA THR A 194 43.20 14.81 -41.14
C THR A 194 44.24 15.59 -40.34
N ASP A 195 44.55 15.16 -39.12
CA ASP A 195 45.94 15.03 -38.68
C ASP A 195 46.08 13.96 -37.58
N ARG A 196 46.97 12.99 -37.78
CA ARG A 196 47.28 11.90 -36.83
C ARG A 196 48.78 11.95 -36.54
N THR A 197 49.14 12.24 -35.29
CA THR A 197 50.49 12.02 -34.76
C THR A 197 50.52 10.66 -34.04
N PRO A 198 51.52 9.78 -34.26
CA PRO A 198 51.56 8.46 -33.63
C PRO A 198 52.14 8.54 -32.22
N ALA A 199 51.37 8.10 -31.21
CA ALA A 199 51.87 7.84 -29.87
C ALA A 199 52.61 6.49 -29.84
N GLY A 200 53.81 6.47 -29.23
CA GLY A 200 54.63 5.27 -29.04
C GLY A 200 54.00 4.24 -28.08
N PRO A 201 54.55 3.02 -28.00
CA PRO A 201 53.97 1.92 -27.24
C PRO A 201 54.11 2.17 -25.73
N VAL A 202 52.99 2.39 -25.06
CA VAL A 202 52.89 2.38 -23.59
C VAL A 202 52.81 0.92 -23.15
N ALA A 203 53.72 0.51 -22.27
CA ALA A 203 53.72 -0.81 -21.64
C ALA A 203 52.42 -1.03 -20.84
N PRO A 204 51.90 -2.27 -20.73
CA PRO A 204 50.66 -2.53 -20.00
C PRO A 204 50.85 -2.17 -18.52
N ASP A 205 50.06 -1.21 -18.06
CA ASP A 205 49.88 -0.94 -16.63
C ASP A 205 48.93 -2.02 -16.08
N ASP A 206 49.41 -2.86 -15.16
CA ASP A 206 48.66 -3.93 -14.49
C ASP A 206 47.70 -3.37 -13.41
N THR A 207 47.20 -2.15 -13.62
CA THR A 207 46.18 -1.53 -12.77
C THR A 207 44.80 -1.87 -13.33
N LEU A 208 44.03 -2.67 -12.59
CA LEU A 208 42.61 -2.88 -12.89
C LEU A 208 41.93 -1.50 -12.93
N PRO A 209 41.35 -1.07 -14.07
CA PRO A 209 40.71 0.23 -14.17
C PRO A 209 39.57 0.32 -13.14
N ALA A 210 39.37 1.52 -12.58
CA ALA A 210 38.22 1.78 -11.71
C ALA A 210 36.93 1.39 -12.44
N LEU A 211 36.09 0.59 -11.79
CA LEU A 211 34.87 0.05 -12.38
C LEU A 211 33.87 1.19 -12.63
N ASP A 212 33.42 1.35 -13.87
CA ASP A 212 32.28 2.18 -14.23
C ASP A 212 31.03 1.31 -14.32
N ASP A 213 30.27 1.25 -13.20
CA ASP A 213 29.01 0.52 -13.10
C ASP A 213 28.01 0.92 -14.20
N HIS A 214 28.05 2.17 -14.67
CA HIS A 214 27.14 2.64 -15.71
C HIS A 214 27.48 2.04 -17.08
N ALA A 215 28.76 2.01 -17.44
CA ALA A 215 29.23 1.39 -18.68
C ALA A 215 28.98 -0.12 -18.71
N GLU A 216 29.11 -0.80 -17.56
CA GLU A 216 28.77 -2.22 -17.44
C GLU A 216 27.27 -2.45 -17.61
N ASP A 217 26.43 -1.70 -16.90
CA ASP A 217 24.98 -1.80 -17.03
C ASP A 217 24.55 -1.64 -18.48
N LEU A 218 25.09 -0.64 -19.18
CA LEU A 218 24.80 -0.44 -20.60
C LEU A 218 25.26 -1.63 -21.45
N SER A 219 26.45 -2.17 -21.20
CA SER A 219 26.97 -3.35 -21.90
C SER A 219 26.09 -4.58 -21.70
N LEU A 220 25.64 -4.82 -20.46
CA LEU A 220 24.73 -5.90 -20.11
C LEU A 220 23.36 -5.71 -20.77
N ILE A 221 22.82 -4.48 -20.78
CA ILE A 221 21.56 -4.14 -21.45
C ILE A 221 21.69 -4.43 -22.95
N MET A 222 22.77 -3.99 -23.61
CA MET A 222 22.98 -4.28 -25.04
C MET A 222 23.05 -5.79 -25.31
N ALA A 223 23.68 -6.56 -24.43
CA ALA A 223 23.71 -8.01 -24.54
C ALA A 223 22.31 -8.66 -24.35
N ASP A 224 21.43 -8.09 -23.54
CA ASP A 224 20.03 -8.53 -23.42
C ASP A 224 19.24 -8.26 -24.68
N LEU A 225 19.38 -7.06 -25.23
CA LEU A 225 18.70 -6.68 -26.47
C LEU A 225 19.15 -7.61 -27.61
N ALA A 226 20.45 -7.92 -27.69
CA ALA A 226 20.97 -8.90 -28.64
C ALA A 226 20.47 -10.33 -28.39
N ALA A 227 20.08 -10.69 -27.17
CA ALA A 227 19.46 -11.98 -26.89
C ALA A 227 18.06 -12.11 -27.52
N ALA A 228 17.32 -11.00 -27.63
CA ALA A 228 16.03 -10.98 -28.34
C ALA A 228 16.17 -11.35 -29.84
N ASP A 229 17.32 -11.07 -30.46
CA ASP A 229 17.60 -11.46 -31.85
C ASP A 229 17.72 -12.97 -32.06
N ARG A 230 17.97 -13.72 -30.98
CA ARG A 230 18.09 -15.18 -31.02
C ARG A 230 16.76 -15.90 -30.82
N LEU A 231 15.69 -15.18 -30.51
CA LEU A 231 14.35 -15.76 -30.38
C LEU A 231 13.90 -16.38 -31.72
N PRO A 232 13.04 -17.41 -31.71
CA PRO A 232 12.49 -17.98 -32.94
C PRO A 232 11.65 -16.94 -33.71
N TRP A 233 11.29 -17.24 -34.95
CA TRP A 233 10.27 -16.48 -35.68
C TRP A 233 8.91 -17.14 -35.46
N CYS A 234 7.85 -16.35 -35.30
CA CYS A 234 6.49 -16.88 -35.21
C CYS A 234 5.49 -16.05 -36.02
N GLY A 235 4.34 -16.65 -36.34
CA GLY A 235 3.20 -15.91 -36.90
C GLY A 235 2.38 -15.20 -35.83
N ASP A 236 1.30 -14.55 -36.25
CA ASP A 236 0.34 -13.96 -35.32
C ASP A 236 -0.40 -15.04 -34.50
N PRO A 237 -0.67 -14.80 -33.21
CA PRO A 237 -1.53 -15.67 -32.44
C PRO A 237 -2.98 -15.62 -32.95
N GLU A 238 -3.73 -16.68 -32.72
CA GLU A 238 -5.15 -16.71 -33.03
C GLU A 238 -5.91 -15.68 -32.17
N PRO A 239 -6.74 -14.80 -32.75
CA PRO A 239 -7.37 -13.69 -32.05
C PRO A 239 -8.62 -14.14 -31.28
N VAL A 240 -8.45 -15.08 -30.35
CA VAL A 240 -9.52 -15.63 -29.50
C VAL A 240 -9.22 -15.43 -28.01
N PRO A 241 -10.22 -15.19 -27.15
CA PRO A 241 -10.00 -15.13 -25.71
C PRO A 241 -9.32 -16.41 -25.18
N PRO A 242 -8.30 -16.30 -24.31
CA PRO A 242 -7.51 -17.46 -23.91
C PRO A 242 -8.29 -18.40 -22.99
N ARG A 243 -8.16 -19.72 -23.20
CA ARG A 243 -8.73 -20.75 -22.33
C ARG A 243 -7.70 -21.35 -21.38
N ARG A 244 -6.41 -21.27 -21.70
CA ARG A 244 -5.30 -21.65 -20.82
C ARG A 244 -4.27 -20.53 -20.75
N VAL A 245 -4.07 -19.97 -19.55
CA VAL A 245 -3.19 -18.82 -19.33
C VAL A 245 -2.03 -19.23 -18.44
N LEU A 246 -0.79 -19.05 -18.90
CA LEU A 246 0.37 -19.13 -18.02
C LEU A 246 0.53 -17.81 -17.26
N LEU A 247 0.43 -17.84 -15.94
CA LEU A 247 0.63 -16.69 -15.07
C LEU A 247 1.91 -16.84 -14.26
N THR A 248 2.85 -15.92 -14.43
CA THR A 248 3.99 -15.78 -13.52
C THR A 248 3.69 -14.76 -12.43
N GLY A 249 4.26 -14.94 -11.23
CA GLY A 249 4.16 -13.95 -10.17
C GLY A 249 2.86 -14.00 -9.35
N ALA A 250 2.11 -15.10 -9.41
CA ALA A 250 0.88 -15.31 -8.65
C ALA A 250 1.04 -15.19 -7.11
N THR A 251 2.27 -15.35 -6.60
CA THR A 251 2.61 -15.14 -5.18
C THR A 251 2.90 -13.68 -4.82
N GLY A 252 2.93 -12.77 -5.79
CA GLY A 252 3.14 -11.34 -5.59
C GLY A 252 1.81 -10.60 -5.40
N PHE A 253 1.88 -9.32 -4.98
CA PHE A 253 0.69 -8.51 -4.68
C PHE A 253 -0.25 -8.41 -5.89
N LEU A 254 0.19 -7.80 -7.00
CA LEU A 254 -0.64 -7.71 -8.21
C LEU A 254 -0.99 -9.08 -8.80
N GLY A 255 -0.04 -10.02 -8.83
CA GLY A 255 -0.25 -11.32 -9.46
C GLY A 255 -1.31 -12.17 -8.75
N GLY A 256 -1.41 -12.09 -7.42
CA GLY A 256 -2.48 -12.74 -6.66
C GLY A 256 -3.86 -12.16 -6.96
N HIS A 257 -3.96 -10.84 -7.11
CA HIS A 257 -5.21 -10.17 -7.52
C HIS A 257 -5.58 -10.51 -8.98
N MET A 258 -4.61 -10.50 -9.90
CA MET A 258 -4.81 -10.89 -11.29
C MET A 258 -5.23 -12.35 -11.45
N LEU A 259 -4.68 -13.27 -10.64
CA LEU A 259 -5.12 -14.67 -10.63
C LEU A 259 -6.64 -14.75 -10.37
N LEU A 260 -7.12 -14.06 -9.35
CA LEU A 260 -8.56 -14.10 -9.03
C LEU A 260 -9.41 -13.40 -10.07
N ASP A 261 -8.95 -12.28 -10.64
CA ASP A 261 -9.71 -11.59 -11.68
C ASP A 261 -9.76 -12.40 -12.99
N LEU A 262 -8.68 -13.08 -13.37
CA LEU A 262 -8.67 -14.02 -14.49
C LEU A 262 -9.73 -15.11 -14.26
N LEU A 263 -9.78 -15.70 -13.07
CA LEU A 263 -10.77 -16.73 -12.75
C LEU A 263 -12.21 -16.20 -12.71
N ARG A 264 -12.43 -14.98 -12.21
CA ARG A 264 -13.77 -14.36 -12.08
C ARG A 264 -14.34 -13.84 -13.39
N HIS A 265 -13.48 -13.43 -14.32
CA HIS A 265 -13.87 -12.68 -15.51
C HIS A 265 -13.49 -13.35 -16.82
N SER A 266 -13.10 -14.62 -16.76
CA SER A 266 -12.93 -15.48 -17.92
C SER A 266 -13.27 -16.92 -17.56
N ASP A 267 -13.33 -17.79 -18.56
CA ASP A 267 -13.40 -19.25 -18.39
C ASP A 267 -12.00 -19.91 -18.45
N ALA A 268 -10.92 -19.11 -18.37
CA ALA A 268 -9.56 -19.60 -18.47
C ALA A 268 -9.15 -20.51 -17.31
N HIS A 269 -8.46 -21.60 -17.62
CA HIS A 269 -7.68 -22.37 -16.67
C HIS A 269 -6.30 -21.71 -16.51
N VAL A 270 -5.88 -21.41 -15.29
CA VAL A 270 -4.65 -20.67 -15.05
C VAL A 270 -3.53 -21.63 -14.62
N VAL A 271 -2.44 -21.67 -15.37
CA VAL A 271 -1.22 -22.37 -14.98
C VAL A 271 -0.32 -21.37 -14.25
N CYS A 272 -0.10 -21.55 -12.96
CA CYS A 272 0.73 -20.65 -12.16
C CYS A 272 2.14 -21.19 -12.01
N LEU A 273 3.13 -20.45 -12.56
CA LEU A 273 4.54 -20.72 -12.29
C LEU A 273 4.89 -20.24 -10.87
N VAL A 274 5.25 -21.17 -10.00
CA VAL A 274 5.55 -20.88 -8.59
C VAL A 274 6.82 -21.64 -8.18
N ARG A 275 7.74 -20.95 -7.52
CA ARG A 275 8.94 -21.60 -6.97
C ARG A 275 8.57 -22.49 -5.78
N GLY A 276 8.95 -23.77 -5.87
CA GLY A 276 8.88 -24.77 -4.81
C GLY A 276 9.58 -26.04 -5.28
N ASP A 277 9.95 -26.90 -4.34
CA ASP A 277 10.62 -28.18 -4.66
C ASP A 277 9.66 -29.16 -5.34
N ASP A 278 8.37 -29.06 -5.03
CA ASP A 278 7.29 -29.83 -5.61
C ASP A 278 5.99 -29.00 -5.69
N VAL A 279 4.94 -29.63 -6.23
CA VAL A 279 3.61 -29.01 -6.39
C VAL A 279 2.99 -28.63 -5.04
N GLN A 280 3.23 -29.40 -3.99
CA GLN A 280 2.64 -29.17 -2.66
C GLN A 280 3.31 -27.99 -1.97
N ASP A 281 4.63 -27.83 -2.15
CA ASP A 281 5.37 -26.66 -1.68
C ASP A 281 4.95 -25.39 -2.43
N ALA A 282 4.83 -25.48 -3.75
CA ALA A 282 4.27 -24.41 -4.56
C ALA A 282 2.85 -24.02 -4.10
N GLU A 283 2.01 -24.99 -3.74
CA GLU A 283 0.66 -24.73 -3.22
C GLU A 283 0.70 -24.01 -1.87
N ARG A 284 1.50 -24.50 -0.92
CA ARG A 284 1.66 -23.84 0.39
C ARG A 284 2.13 -22.40 0.23
N ARG A 285 3.09 -22.16 -0.67
CA ARG A 285 3.61 -20.82 -0.96
C ARG A 285 2.54 -19.90 -1.53
N LEU A 286 1.77 -20.37 -2.52
CA LEU A 286 0.70 -19.58 -3.11
C LEU A 286 -0.42 -19.29 -2.10
N ALA A 287 -0.87 -20.31 -1.36
CA ALA A 287 -1.92 -20.17 -0.35
C ALA A 287 -1.51 -19.17 0.74
N LYS A 288 -0.25 -19.24 1.22
CA LYS A 288 0.30 -18.29 2.20
C LYS A 288 0.32 -16.85 1.65
N ALA A 289 0.75 -16.67 0.40
CA ALA A 289 0.79 -15.36 -0.24
C ALA A 289 -0.62 -14.76 -0.38
N LEU A 290 -1.58 -15.53 -0.91
CA LEU A 290 -2.96 -15.08 -1.05
C LEU A 290 -3.58 -14.73 0.31
N ALA A 291 -3.36 -15.54 1.35
CA ALA A 291 -3.83 -15.25 2.69
C ALA A 291 -3.27 -13.92 3.23
N GLY A 292 -1.98 -13.63 2.98
CA GLY A 292 -1.35 -12.35 3.32
C GLY A 292 -2.06 -11.14 2.71
N PHE A 293 -2.56 -11.27 1.48
CA PHE A 293 -3.34 -10.24 0.78
C PHE A 293 -4.85 -10.31 1.06
N SER A 294 -5.28 -11.11 2.05
CA SER A 294 -6.70 -11.38 2.34
C SER A 294 -7.49 -11.87 1.13
N LEU A 295 -6.83 -12.68 0.30
CA LEU A 295 -7.39 -13.32 -0.87
C LEU A 295 -7.72 -14.80 -0.58
N PRO A 296 -8.85 -15.31 -1.09
CA PRO A 296 -9.25 -16.70 -0.85
C PRO A 296 -8.38 -17.71 -1.62
N TRP A 297 -8.22 -18.91 -1.03
CA TRP A 297 -7.69 -20.10 -1.71
C TRP A 297 -8.62 -21.30 -1.49
N SER A 298 -9.81 -21.21 -2.08
CA SER A 298 -10.90 -22.19 -1.93
C SER A 298 -10.77 -23.39 -2.87
N ALA A 299 -11.53 -24.46 -2.62
CA ALA A 299 -11.59 -25.62 -3.49
C ALA A 299 -12.06 -25.28 -4.93
N GLU A 300 -12.91 -24.27 -5.08
CA GLU A 300 -13.37 -23.78 -6.39
C GLU A 300 -12.21 -23.17 -7.20
N ILE A 301 -11.40 -22.34 -6.55
CA ILE A 301 -10.20 -21.74 -7.16
C ILE A 301 -9.23 -22.84 -7.58
N ARG A 302 -8.96 -23.82 -6.71
CA ARG A 302 -8.04 -24.93 -6.99
C ARG A 302 -8.42 -25.75 -8.23
N ARG A 303 -9.70 -25.88 -8.55
CA ARG A 303 -10.17 -26.63 -9.73
C ARG A 303 -9.76 -26.00 -11.06
N ARG A 304 -9.53 -24.68 -11.08
CA ARG A 304 -9.18 -23.91 -12.28
C ARG A 304 -7.72 -23.43 -12.28
N VAL A 305 -6.91 -23.92 -11.36
CA VAL A 305 -5.50 -23.56 -11.23
C VAL A 305 -4.63 -24.81 -11.27
N THR A 306 -3.68 -24.85 -12.19
CA THR A 306 -2.57 -25.81 -12.17
C THR A 306 -1.33 -25.12 -11.62
N LEU A 307 -0.71 -25.70 -10.59
CA LEU A 307 0.56 -25.21 -10.07
C LEU A 307 1.70 -25.87 -10.80
N LEU A 308 2.63 -25.06 -11.28
CA LEU A 308 3.83 -25.50 -11.97
C LEU A 308 5.06 -25.06 -11.18
N PRO A 309 5.71 -25.99 -10.44
CA PRO A 309 7.00 -25.75 -9.82
C PRO A 309 8.02 -25.31 -10.87
N GLY A 310 8.57 -24.11 -10.71
CA GLY A 310 9.56 -23.58 -11.63
C GLY A 310 10.10 -22.21 -11.21
N ASP A 311 11.16 -21.78 -11.88
CA ASP A 311 11.88 -20.55 -11.57
C ASP A 311 12.20 -19.75 -12.83
N LEU A 312 11.63 -18.55 -12.91
CA LEU A 312 11.82 -17.60 -14.00
C LEU A 312 13.30 -17.23 -14.23
N ARG A 313 14.16 -17.40 -13.21
CA ARG A 313 15.60 -17.12 -13.30
C ARG A 313 16.39 -18.20 -14.03
N ARG A 314 15.81 -19.39 -14.21
CA ARG A 314 16.47 -20.52 -14.86
C ARG A 314 16.10 -20.56 -16.35
N PRO A 315 17.01 -21.01 -17.23
CA PRO A 315 16.66 -21.30 -18.63
C PRO A 315 15.42 -22.19 -18.70
N ARG A 316 14.54 -21.93 -19.67
CA ARG A 316 13.25 -22.64 -19.83
C ARG A 316 12.44 -22.74 -18.54
N LEU A 317 12.49 -21.70 -17.70
CA LEU A 317 11.80 -21.62 -16.40
C LEU A 317 12.21 -22.71 -15.39
N GLY A 318 13.34 -23.39 -15.63
CA GLY A 318 13.81 -24.53 -14.82
C GLY A 318 12.97 -25.80 -15.01
N LEU A 319 12.22 -25.89 -16.11
CA LEU A 319 11.36 -27.02 -16.44
C LEU A 319 12.12 -28.10 -17.22
N ALA A 320 11.64 -29.34 -17.13
CA ALA A 320 12.05 -30.40 -18.04
C ALA A 320 11.56 -30.11 -19.47
N ASP A 321 12.24 -30.65 -20.47
CA ASP A 321 11.92 -30.40 -21.88
C ASP A 321 10.48 -30.83 -22.23
N GLU A 322 9.99 -31.94 -21.67
CA GLU A 322 8.62 -32.41 -21.90
C GLU A 322 7.57 -31.43 -21.35
N GLN A 323 7.84 -30.81 -20.19
CA GLN A 323 6.95 -29.81 -19.61
C GLN A 323 6.99 -28.51 -20.41
N TRP A 324 8.17 -28.12 -20.90
CA TRP A 324 8.34 -26.96 -21.77
C TRP A 324 7.56 -27.14 -23.08
N GLU A 325 7.69 -28.29 -23.73
CA GLU A 325 6.97 -28.62 -24.96
C GLU A 325 5.45 -28.65 -24.73
N LEU A 326 4.99 -29.22 -23.61
CA LEU A 326 3.58 -29.19 -23.23
C LEU A 326 3.07 -27.75 -23.12
N LEU A 327 3.79 -26.87 -22.40
CA LEU A 327 3.41 -25.46 -22.29
C LEU A 327 3.40 -24.75 -23.65
N ALA A 328 4.40 -25.02 -24.49
CA ALA A 328 4.54 -24.40 -25.81
C ALA A 328 3.35 -24.74 -26.72
N ASN A 329 2.77 -25.93 -26.58
CA ASN A 329 1.64 -26.39 -27.39
C ASN A 329 0.27 -26.09 -26.78
N ASP A 330 0.12 -26.12 -25.45
CA ASP A 330 -1.18 -26.08 -24.78
C ASP A 330 -1.61 -24.69 -24.28
N VAL A 331 -0.67 -23.78 -24.00
CA VAL A 331 -0.99 -22.46 -23.45
C VAL A 331 -1.48 -21.52 -24.55
N ASP A 332 -2.56 -20.79 -24.31
CA ASP A 332 -3.12 -19.82 -25.25
C ASP A 332 -2.55 -18.41 -25.07
N SER A 333 -2.10 -18.06 -23.86
CA SER A 333 -1.58 -16.73 -23.53
C SER A 333 -0.61 -16.78 -22.35
N VAL A 334 0.42 -15.92 -22.38
CA VAL A 334 1.40 -15.77 -21.30
C VAL A 334 1.22 -14.41 -20.64
N VAL A 335 1.02 -14.40 -19.32
CA VAL A 335 0.93 -13.19 -18.49
C VAL A 335 2.13 -13.14 -17.55
N SER A 336 3.03 -12.20 -17.85
CA SER A 336 4.27 -11.98 -17.11
C SER A 336 4.08 -10.90 -16.05
N VAL A 337 3.73 -11.29 -14.82
CA VAL A 337 3.65 -10.37 -13.65
C VAL A 337 4.89 -10.47 -12.76
N ALA A 338 5.59 -11.61 -12.76
CA ALA A 338 6.76 -11.81 -11.91
C ALA A 338 7.86 -10.80 -12.23
N ALA A 339 8.35 -10.14 -11.18
CA ALA A 339 9.52 -9.29 -11.21
C ALA A 339 10.22 -9.33 -9.85
N ALA A 340 11.55 -9.21 -9.85
CA ALA A 340 12.30 -8.78 -8.68
C ALA A 340 12.13 -7.27 -8.53
N VAL A 341 11.41 -6.84 -7.50
CA VAL A 341 11.20 -5.43 -7.15
C VAL A 341 12.03 -5.13 -5.93
N ASP A 342 13.24 -4.64 -6.16
CA ASP A 342 14.15 -4.19 -5.10
C ASP A 342 14.86 -2.92 -5.58
N PHE A 343 14.57 -1.81 -4.90
CA PHE A 343 15.05 -0.48 -5.27
C PHE A 343 16.51 -0.25 -4.86
N LEU A 344 17.07 -1.14 -4.04
CA LEU A 344 18.47 -1.07 -3.61
C LEU A 344 19.38 -1.85 -4.55
N ARG A 345 18.84 -2.80 -5.30
CA ARG A 345 19.63 -3.68 -6.17
C ARG A 345 20.00 -3.02 -7.49
N GLY A 346 21.23 -3.27 -7.95
CA GLY A 346 21.69 -2.87 -9.27
C GLY A 346 21.03 -3.66 -10.40
N TYR A 347 21.26 -3.20 -11.64
CA TYR A 347 20.76 -3.89 -12.83
C TYR A 347 21.24 -5.35 -12.93
N PRO A 348 22.53 -5.70 -12.68
CA PRO A 348 23.02 -7.07 -12.84
C PRO A 348 22.24 -8.09 -12.01
N SER A 349 21.95 -7.75 -10.75
CA SER A 349 21.18 -8.59 -9.82
C SER A 349 19.71 -8.76 -10.22
N LEU A 350 19.12 -7.78 -10.90
CA LEU A 350 17.70 -7.79 -11.29
C LEU A 350 17.47 -8.38 -12.68
N ARG A 351 18.46 -8.26 -13.56
CA ARG A 351 18.45 -8.67 -14.98
C ARG A 351 17.96 -10.11 -15.19
N ARG A 352 18.39 -11.04 -14.32
CA ARG A 352 18.06 -12.46 -14.46
C ARG A 352 16.56 -12.73 -14.38
N THR A 353 15.88 -12.08 -13.43
CA THR A 353 14.42 -12.20 -13.27
C THR A 353 13.67 -11.31 -14.26
N ASN A 354 14.07 -10.03 -14.34
CA ASN A 354 13.25 -9.01 -14.98
C ASN A 354 13.45 -8.94 -16.51
N VAL A 355 14.57 -9.43 -17.03
CA VAL A 355 14.91 -9.34 -18.47
C VAL A 355 15.06 -10.73 -19.07
N LEU A 356 16.01 -11.54 -18.59
CA LEU A 356 16.27 -12.88 -19.15
C LEU A 356 15.09 -13.84 -18.94
N GLY A 357 14.45 -13.79 -17.78
CA GLY A 357 13.24 -14.55 -17.52
C GLY A 357 12.10 -14.16 -18.46
N VAL A 358 11.93 -12.86 -18.72
CA VAL A 358 10.93 -12.34 -19.66
C VAL A 358 11.24 -12.76 -21.10
N LEU A 359 12.52 -12.80 -21.49
CA LEU A 359 12.94 -13.37 -22.78
C LEU A 359 12.68 -14.87 -22.88
N SER A 360 12.80 -15.62 -21.79
CA SER A 360 12.41 -17.04 -21.77
C SER A 360 10.89 -17.19 -21.94
N LEU A 361 10.09 -16.29 -21.36
CA LEU A 361 8.64 -16.26 -21.60
C LEU A 361 8.30 -15.85 -23.05
N ALA A 362 9.08 -14.96 -23.66
CA ALA A 362 8.96 -14.64 -25.08
C ALA A 362 9.30 -15.84 -25.95
N GLU A 363 10.38 -16.58 -25.65
CA GLU A 363 10.73 -17.83 -26.34
C GLU A 363 9.56 -18.83 -26.27
N LEU A 364 8.97 -19.03 -25.09
CA LEU A 364 7.80 -19.90 -24.93
C LEU A 364 6.58 -19.40 -25.73
N ALA A 365 6.39 -18.09 -25.78
CA ALA A 365 5.28 -17.48 -26.51
C ALA A 365 5.40 -17.63 -28.04
N MET A 366 6.63 -17.79 -28.53
CA MET A 366 6.95 -17.93 -29.94
C MET A 366 7.22 -19.38 -30.36
N THR A 367 7.32 -20.31 -29.40
CA THR A 367 7.55 -21.74 -29.65
C THR A 367 6.23 -22.51 -29.71
N GLY A 368 6.15 -23.50 -30.60
CA GLY A 368 4.94 -24.29 -30.81
C GLY A 368 3.85 -23.44 -31.46
N ARG A 369 2.72 -23.26 -30.77
CA ARG A 369 1.64 -22.36 -31.21
C ARG A 369 1.96 -20.91 -30.79
N PRO A 370 1.96 -19.94 -31.71
CA PRO A 370 2.13 -18.53 -31.35
C PRO A 370 1.04 -18.07 -30.37
N LYS A 371 1.44 -17.36 -29.32
CA LYS A 371 0.55 -16.88 -28.26
C LYS A 371 0.95 -15.45 -27.84
N PRO A 372 -0.01 -14.58 -27.47
CA PRO A 372 0.31 -13.25 -26.98
C PRO A 372 1.07 -13.31 -25.64
N LEU A 373 1.99 -12.38 -25.46
CA LEU A 373 2.69 -12.13 -24.20
C LEU A 373 2.21 -10.81 -23.60
N HIS A 374 1.55 -10.85 -22.46
CA HIS A 374 1.14 -9.66 -21.71
C HIS A 374 2.15 -9.42 -20.59
N HIS A 375 3.01 -8.43 -20.76
CA HIS A 375 4.05 -8.10 -19.79
C HIS A 375 3.61 -6.95 -18.90
N ILE A 376 3.56 -7.19 -17.59
CA ILE A 376 3.41 -6.14 -16.59
C ILE A 376 4.74 -5.40 -16.48
N SER A 377 4.81 -4.25 -17.13
CA SER A 377 5.93 -3.30 -17.06
C SER A 377 5.74 -2.37 -15.84
N SER A 378 6.08 -1.09 -15.98
CA SER A 378 5.88 -0.03 -15.01
C SER A 378 5.99 1.32 -15.72
N ILE A 379 5.34 2.37 -15.22
CA ILE A 379 5.67 3.74 -15.65
C ILE A 379 7.11 4.13 -15.30
N ALA A 380 7.81 3.34 -14.49
CA ALA A 380 9.24 3.53 -14.21
C ALA A 380 10.15 3.51 -15.45
N VAL A 381 9.66 3.02 -16.60
CA VAL A 381 10.37 3.18 -17.88
C VAL A 381 10.52 4.65 -18.30
N PHE A 382 9.79 5.56 -17.66
CA PHE A 382 9.82 7.00 -17.81
C PHE A 382 10.55 7.72 -16.66
N ASN A 383 11.17 7.02 -15.70
CA ASN A 383 11.82 7.60 -14.50
C ASN A 383 13.13 8.37 -14.81
N GLU A 384 13.05 9.31 -15.73
CA GLU A 384 14.07 10.29 -16.03
C GLU A 384 13.66 11.62 -15.41
N ILE A 385 14.56 12.22 -14.61
CA ILE A 385 14.32 13.53 -14.01
C ILE A 385 14.16 14.56 -15.14
N GLY A 386 13.02 15.24 -15.17
CA GLY A 386 12.71 16.24 -16.18
C GLY A 386 12.11 15.66 -17.47
N ILE A 387 11.61 14.43 -17.46
CA ILE A 387 10.88 13.87 -18.62
C ILE A 387 9.68 14.74 -19.00
N ALA A 388 9.52 14.98 -20.30
CA ALA A 388 8.54 15.94 -20.81
C ALA A 388 7.09 15.44 -20.73
N SER A 389 6.86 14.16 -21.00
CA SER A 389 5.52 13.55 -21.05
C SER A 389 5.57 12.05 -20.80
N MET A 390 4.42 11.47 -20.43
CA MET A 390 4.25 10.04 -20.12
C MET A 390 2.96 9.49 -20.72
N GLY A 391 2.85 9.56 -22.05
CA GLY A 391 1.80 8.91 -22.83
C GLY A 391 2.13 7.45 -23.20
N GLU A 392 1.12 6.69 -23.57
CA GLU A 392 1.25 5.25 -23.84
C GLU A 392 2.18 4.92 -25.02
N ASP A 393 2.33 5.86 -25.96
CA ASP A 393 3.21 5.75 -27.13
C ASP A 393 4.35 6.77 -27.12
N ASP A 394 4.48 7.55 -26.05
CA ASP A 394 5.58 8.51 -25.92
C ASP A 394 6.93 7.79 -25.84
N PRO A 395 8.02 8.46 -26.25
CA PRO A 395 9.37 7.97 -26.00
C PRO A 395 9.57 7.71 -24.51
N VAL A 396 10.03 6.51 -24.18
CA VAL A 396 10.47 6.16 -22.82
C VAL A 396 11.80 6.85 -22.50
N ALA A 397 12.21 6.82 -21.24
CA ALA A 397 13.45 7.45 -20.78
C ALA A 397 14.67 7.00 -21.59
N HIS A 398 15.67 7.88 -21.66
CA HIS A 398 16.99 7.48 -22.13
C HIS A 398 17.67 6.57 -21.10
N VAL A 399 18.18 5.43 -21.54
CA VAL A 399 18.75 4.40 -20.63
C VAL A 399 19.93 4.94 -19.81
N ASP A 400 20.72 5.86 -20.37
CA ASP A 400 21.84 6.53 -19.70
C ASP A 400 21.39 7.51 -18.61
N ARG A 401 20.12 7.94 -18.63
CA ARG A 401 19.54 8.83 -17.63
C ARG A 401 18.81 8.09 -16.52
N LEU A 402 18.54 6.79 -16.69
CA LEU A 402 18.01 5.94 -15.63
C LEU A 402 19.12 5.63 -14.63
N THR A 403 18.91 5.98 -13.36
CA THR A 403 19.93 5.72 -12.32
C THR A 403 19.73 4.37 -11.63
N ALA A 404 18.48 3.96 -11.38
CA ALA A 404 18.19 2.79 -10.58
C ALA A 404 18.17 1.48 -11.39
N GLY A 405 18.67 0.40 -10.77
CA GLY A 405 18.70 -0.93 -11.37
C GLY A 405 17.30 -1.46 -11.73
N TYR A 406 16.30 -1.20 -10.88
CA TYR A 406 14.92 -1.59 -11.16
C TYR A 406 14.37 -0.92 -12.41
N ASP A 407 14.53 0.40 -12.53
CA ASP A 407 14.05 1.19 -13.67
C ASP A 407 14.73 0.73 -14.97
N LYS A 408 16.06 0.56 -14.95
CA LYS A 408 16.84 -0.02 -16.06
C LYS A 408 16.34 -1.42 -16.44
N SER A 409 16.02 -2.26 -15.47
CA SER A 409 15.54 -3.64 -15.72
C SER A 409 14.17 -3.68 -16.40
N LYS A 410 13.25 -2.79 -16.00
CA LYS A 410 11.93 -2.66 -16.65
C LYS A 410 12.06 -2.09 -18.06
N TRP A 411 12.91 -1.08 -18.23
CA TRP A 411 13.20 -0.48 -19.52
C TRP A 411 13.81 -1.51 -20.49
N ALA A 412 14.82 -2.25 -20.04
CA ALA A 412 15.51 -3.25 -20.86
C ALA A 412 14.58 -4.41 -21.26
N ALA A 413 13.70 -4.85 -20.37
CA ALA A 413 12.68 -5.85 -20.69
C ALA A 413 11.73 -5.36 -21.80
N GLU A 414 11.22 -4.13 -21.71
CA GLU A 414 10.39 -3.57 -22.78
C GLU A 414 11.18 -3.42 -24.09
N ALA A 415 12.41 -2.92 -24.04
CA ALA A 415 13.24 -2.75 -25.23
C ALA A 415 13.52 -4.09 -25.94
N ALA A 416 13.86 -5.13 -25.17
CA ALA A 416 14.09 -6.47 -25.68
C ALA A 416 12.80 -7.10 -26.25
N LEU A 417 11.66 -6.92 -25.59
CA LEU A 417 10.37 -7.40 -26.10
C LEU A 417 9.89 -6.62 -27.33
N ARG A 418 10.15 -5.31 -27.44
CA ARG A 418 9.89 -4.52 -28.66
C ARG A 418 10.69 -5.07 -29.83
N ARG A 419 11.97 -5.38 -29.62
CA ARG A 419 12.81 -6.04 -30.62
C ARG A 419 12.29 -7.45 -30.99
N ALA A 420 11.74 -8.18 -30.03
CA ALA A 420 11.08 -9.46 -30.31
C ALA A 420 9.79 -9.31 -31.14
N ARG A 421 9.08 -8.15 -31.08
CA ARG A 421 7.92 -7.88 -31.96
C ARG A 421 8.31 -7.91 -33.44
N ASP A 422 9.53 -7.49 -33.78
CA ASP A 422 10.05 -7.52 -35.15
C ASP A 422 10.21 -8.96 -35.69
N ARG A 423 10.17 -9.96 -34.79
CA ARG A 423 10.23 -11.40 -35.09
C ARG A 423 8.87 -12.11 -34.99
N GLY A 424 7.80 -11.34 -34.83
CA GLY A 424 6.41 -11.84 -34.78
C GLY A 424 5.80 -11.96 -33.39
N LEU A 425 6.54 -11.64 -32.31
CA LEU A 425 5.97 -11.71 -30.96
C LEU A 425 4.83 -10.69 -30.79
N LYS A 426 3.63 -11.16 -30.42
CA LYS A 426 2.52 -10.28 -30.03
C LYS A 426 2.63 -9.87 -28.56
N ALA A 427 3.54 -8.93 -28.26
CA ALA A 427 3.76 -8.44 -26.90
C ALA A 427 2.84 -7.25 -26.55
N THR A 428 2.15 -7.29 -25.41
CA THR A 428 1.34 -6.19 -24.85
C THR A 428 2.01 -5.65 -23.59
N PHE A 429 2.19 -4.34 -23.47
CA PHE A 429 2.79 -3.73 -22.27
C PHE A 429 1.71 -3.11 -21.39
N LEU A 430 1.62 -3.58 -20.16
CA LEU A 430 0.71 -3.06 -19.14
C LEU A 430 1.58 -2.33 -18.11
N ARG A 431 1.54 -1.00 -18.08
CA ARG A 431 2.41 -0.14 -17.26
C ARG A 431 1.65 0.42 -16.08
N PRO A 432 1.60 -0.29 -14.93
CA PRO A 432 1.07 0.29 -13.71
C PRO A 432 1.94 1.44 -13.21
N GLY A 433 1.28 2.37 -12.52
CA GLY A 433 1.93 3.35 -11.66
C GLY A 433 2.25 2.78 -10.29
N GLY A 434 2.13 3.61 -9.25
CA GLY A 434 2.09 3.13 -7.87
C GLY A 434 0.86 2.23 -7.66
N ILE A 435 1.07 0.97 -7.28
CA ILE A 435 -0.04 0.05 -7.00
C ILE A 435 -0.40 0.17 -5.52
N VAL A 436 -1.49 0.88 -5.25
CA VAL A 436 -1.95 1.15 -3.90
C VAL A 436 -3.00 0.14 -3.43
N GLY A 437 -3.35 0.21 -2.15
CA GLY A 437 -4.17 -0.82 -1.50
C GLY A 437 -5.57 -0.99 -2.10
N HIS A 438 -6.12 -2.20 -1.93
CA HIS A 438 -7.42 -2.58 -2.45
C HIS A 438 -8.54 -1.78 -1.78
N THR A 439 -9.38 -1.12 -2.58
CA THR A 439 -10.44 -0.22 -2.10
C THR A 439 -11.48 -0.85 -1.15
N ARG A 440 -11.64 -2.18 -1.15
CA ARG A 440 -12.65 -2.89 -0.36
C ARG A 440 -12.07 -3.70 0.79
N THR A 441 -10.99 -4.44 0.55
CA THR A 441 -10.37 -5.30 1.56
C THR A 441 -9.29 -4.59 2.38
N GLY A 442 -8.79 -3.46 1.87
CA GLY A 442 -7.66 -2.75 2.47
C GLY A 442 -6.33 -3.48 2.34
N ALA A 443 -6.25 -4.57 1.58
CA ALA A 443 -4.99 -5.27 1.33
C ALA A 443 -3.99 -4.34 0.64
N TYR A 444 -2.76 -4.30 1.13
CA TYR A 444 -1.69 -3.45 0.60
C TYR A 444 -0.36 -4.21 0.65
N ASN A 445 0.65 -3.69 -0.06
CA ASN A 445 2.02 -4.20 0.00
C ASN A 445 2.84 -3.39 1.00
N PRO A 446 3.34 -3.98 2.11
CA PRO A 446 4.15 -3.28 3.11
C PRO A 446 5.54 -2.88 2.59
N HIS A 447 6.05 -3.55 1.55
CA HIS A 447 7.36 -3.27 0.95
C HIS A 447 7.24 -2.42 -0.33
N ASP A 448 6.26 -1.51 -0.37
CA ASP A 448 6.06 -0.57 -1.48
C ASP A 448 6.42 0.87 -1.07
N ILE A 449 7.03 1.62 -1.99
CA ILE A 449 7.42 3.03 -1.75
C ILE A 449 6.18 3.90 -1.48
N ASN A 450 5.06 3.70 -2.18
CA ASN A 450 3.86 4.49 -1.93
C ASN A 450 3.27 4.20 -0.55
N THR A 451 3.28 2.93 -0.13
CA THR A 451 2.89 2.55 1.24
C THR A 451 3.74 3.27 2.27
N GLY A 452 5.06 3.27 2.13
CA GLY A 452 5.96 3.97 3.04
C GLY A 452 5.75 5.49 3.03
N LEU A 453 5.53 6.09 1.85
CA LEU A 453 5.30 7.52 1.71
C LEU A 453 3.98 7.95 2.37
N PHE A 454 2.88 7.24 2.11
CA PHE A 454 1.60 7.51 2.77
C PHE A 454 1.65 7.29 4.29
N SER A 455 2.41 6.28 4.73
CA SER A 455 2.63 6.02 6.16
C SER A 455 3.40 7.17 6.83
N ALA A 456 4.47 7.65 6.20
CA ALA A 456 5.24 8.80 6.67
C ALA A 456 4.39 10.08 6.72
N ILE A 457 3.60 10.35 5.67
CA ILE A 457 2.68 11.49 5.61
C ILE A 457 1.66 11.44 6.75
N SER A 458 1.05 10.28 6.97
CA SER A 458 0.04 10.13 8.02
C SER A 458 0.63 10.25 9.43
N ARG A 459 1.85 9.75 9.65
CA ARG A 459 2.51 9.77 10.97
C ARG A 459 3.05 11.14 11.32
N TYR A 460 3.88 11.69 10.44
CA TYR A 460 4.62 12.93 10.71
C TYR A 460 3.85 14.18 10.31
N ARG A 461 2.70 14.01 9.64
CA ARG A 461 1.85 15.12 9.19
C ARG A 461 2.60 16.11 8.30
N VAL A 462 3.58 15.59 7.56
CA VAL A 462 4.38 16.31 6.56
C VAL A 462 4.44 15.51 5.27
N ALA A 463 4.29 16.18 4.14
CA ALA A 463 4.40 15.57 2.81
C ALA A 463 5.46 16.29 1.98
N PRO A 464 6.21 15.57 1.13
CA PRO A 464 7.01 16.23 0.12
C PRO A 464 6.09 16.89 -0.90
N LYS A 465 6.59 17.93 -1.58
CA LYS A 465 5.94 18.48 -2.76
C LYS A 465 5.98 17.40 -3.84
N ILE A 466 4.80 17.03 -4.31
CA ILE A 466 4.57 16.05 -5.37
C ILE A 466 3.84 16.77 -6.49
N ASP A 467 4.25 16.65 -7.74
CA ASP A 467 3.52 17.26 -8.84
C ASP A 467 2.25 16.44 -9.14
N TYR A 468 2.42 15.14 -9.37
CA TYR A 468 1.33 14.18 -9.53
C TYR A 468 1.62 12.86 -8.83
N SER A 469 0.60 12.25 -8.23
CA SER A 469 0.64 10.85 -7.81
C SER A 469 0.03 9.98 -8.89
N ASN A 470 0.88 9.33 -9.69
CA ASN A 470 0.48 8.37 -10.71
C ASN A 470 0.27 6.99 -10.08
N SER A 471 -0.84 6.81 -9.34
CA SER A 471 -1.12 5.58 -8.59
C SER A 471 -2.56 5.10 -8.74
N ALA A 472 -2.76 3.78 -8.76
CA ALA A 472 -4.07 3.15 -8.88
C ALA A 472 -4.27 1.99 -7.90
N PRO A 473 -5.49 1.79 -7.37
CA PRO A 473 -5.81 0.64 -6.53
C PRO A 473 -5.55 -0.68 -7.24
N VAL A 474 -5.01 -1.66 -6.52
CA VAL A 474 -4.68 -2.97 -7.08
C VAL A 474 -5.87 -3.66 -7.75
N ASP A 475 -7.07 -3.49 -7.20
CA ASP A 475 -8.32 -4.06 -7.73
C ASP A 475 -8.76 -3.41 -9.05
N TRP A 476 -8.39 -2.15 -9.30
CA TRP A 476 -8.59 -1.53 -10.61
C TRP A 476 -7.51 -2.01 -11.59
N VAL A 477 -6.23 -1.99 -11.18
CA VAL A 477 -5.10 -2.42 -12.03
C VAL A 477 -5.28 -3.87 -12.50
N SER A 478 -5.59 -4.80 -11.59
CA SER A 478 -5.79 -6.21 -11.92
C SER A 478 -7.01 -6.43 -12.83
N ARG A 479 -8.10 -5.67 -12.60
CA ARG A 479 -9.32 -5.75 -13.40
C ARG A 479 -9.09 -5.31 -14.84
N ILE A 480 -8.41 -4.18 -15.05
CA ILE A 480 -8.13 -3.66 -16.40
C ILE A 480 -7.10 -4.55 -17.12
N ALA A 481 -6.01 -4.94 -16.44
CA ALA A 481 -5.01 -5.86 -16.99
C ALA A 481 -5.65 -7.17 -17.48
N THR A 482 -6.51 -7.78 -16.66
CA THR A 482 -7.24 -9.01 -17.01
C THR A 482 -8.17 -8.81 -18.20
N ALA A 483 -8.85 -7.67 -18.29
CA ALA A 483 -9.72 -7.39 -19.43
C ALA A 483 -8.92 -7.26 -20.74
N VAL A 484 -7.74 -6.62 -20.71
CA VAL A 484 -6.84 -6.54 -21.87
C VAL A 484 -6.32 -7.93 -22.28
N VAL A 485 -5.97 -8.79 -21.33
CA VAL A 485 -5.55 -10.19 -21.61
C VAL A 485 -6.66 -10.93 -22.36
N ASN A 486 -7.92 -10.74 -21.96
CA ASN A 486 -9.06 -11.46 -22.53
C ASN A 486 -9.64 -10.85 -23.81
N GLU A 487 -9.13 -9.71 -24.29
CA GLU A 487 -9.64 -8.99 -25.45
C GLU A 487 -8.61 -9.02 -26.61
N PRO A 488 -8.77 -9.91 -27.61
CA PRO A 488 -7.82 -10.04 -28.71
C PRO A 488 -7.55 -8.75 -29.49
N SER A 489 -8.54 -7.86 -29.60
CA SER A 489 -8.37 -6.57 -30.26
C SER A 489 -7.47 -5.58 -29.51
N ALA A 490 -7.18 -5.85 -28.24
CA ALA A 490 -6.31 -5.05 -27.38
C ALA A 490 -4.84 -5.52 -27.39
N TRP A 491 -4.55 -6.67 -27.98
CA TRP A 491 -3.22 -7.24 -27.93
C TRP A 491 -2.20 -6.47 -28.79
N GLY A 492 -0.95 -6.44 -28.35
CA GLY A 492 0.15 -5.79 -29.08
C GLY A 492 0.33 -4.30 -28.77
N GLN A 493 -0.50 -3.74 -27.88
CA GLN A 493 -0.52 -2.31 -27.55
C GLN A 493 0.14 -2.03 -26.19
N ASN A 494 0.24 -0.74 -25.84
CA ASN A 494 0.74 -0.27 -24.55
C ASN A 494 -0.41 0.37 -23.77
N TYR A 495 -0.53 0.07 -22.49
CA TYR A 495 -1.59 0.58 -21.62
C TYR A 495 -1.01 1.15 -20.33
N HIS A 496 -1.43 2.36 -19.94
CA HIS A 496 -1.07 2.98 -18.68
C HIS A 496 -2.12 2.65 -17.61
N LEU A 497 -1.73 1.82 -16.65
CA LEU A 497 -2.59 1.39 -15.54
C LEU A 497 -2.34 2.27 -14.31
N THR A 498 -2.41 3.59 -14.48
CA THR A 498 -2.11 4.60 -13.46
C THR A 498 -3.35 5.16 -12.78
N GLY A 499 -4.55 4.77 -13.23
CA GLY A 499 -5.81 5.33 -12.73
C GLY A 499 -5.94 6.79 -13.16
N ARG A 500 -6.62 7.62 -12.36
CA ARG A 500 -6.62 9.08 -12.57
C ARG A 500 -5.57 9.70 -11.65
N PRO A 501 -4.45 10.25 -12.18
CA PRO A 501 -3.41 10.84 -11.34
C PRO A 501 -3.95 11.93 -10.42
N ASP A 502 -3.49 11.95 -9.17
CA ASP A 502 -3.91 12.93 -8.17
C ASP A 502 -2.92 14.09 -8.06
N THR A 503 -3.43 15.32 -8.00
CA THR A 503 -2.60 16.51 -7.75
C THR A 503 -2.28 16.66 -6.26
N LEU A 504 -1.20 17.38 -5.93
CA LEU A 504 -0.88 17.74 -4.53
C LEU A 504 -2.06 18.38 -3.80
N THR A 505 -2.73 19.34 -4.43
CA THR A 505 -3.87 20.06 -3.85
C THR A 505 -5.00 19.11 -3.48
N GLU A 506 -5.27 18.12 -4.35
CA GLU A 506 -6.26 17.08 -4.10
C GLU A 506 -5.83 16.15 -2.97
N MET A 507 -4.56 15.73 -2.96
CA MET A 507 -4.02 14.87 -1.90
C MET A 507 -4.10 15.55 -0.53
N VAL A 508 -3.65 16.81 -0.42
CA VAL A 508 -3.71 17.60 0.82
C VAL A 508 -5.15 17.74 1.30
N ARG A 509 -6.08 18.10 0.40
CA ARG A 509 -7.50 18.23 0.72
C ARG A 509 -8.08 16.91 1.25
N ASP A 510 -7.73 15.78 0.65
CA ASP A 510 -8.22 14.47 1.10
C ASP A 510 -7.67 14.10 2.49
N GLN A 511 -6.41 14.44 2.76
CA GLN A 511 -5.79 14.25 4.08
C GLN A 511 -6.50 15.13 5.12
N GLU A 512 -6.76 16.40 4.82
CA GLU A 512 -7.48 17.33 5.69
C GLU A 512 -8.92 16.86 5.99
N LEU A 513 -9.65 16.40 4.98
CA LEU A 513 -10.97 15.80 5.16
C LEU A 513 -10.89 14.54 6.04
N GLY A 514 -9.82 13.76 5.89
CA GLY A 514 -9.49 12.64 6.76
C GLY A 514 -9.11 13.03 8.20
N GLY A 515 -9.01 14.33 8.52
CA GLY A 515 -8.53 14.82 9.82
C GLY A 515 -7.00 14.81 9.97
N LEU A 516 -6.29 14.56 8.88
CA LEU A 516 -4.84 14.56 8.80
C LEU A 516 -4.40 15.91 8.20
N ASN A 517 -4.20 16.92 9.04
CA ASN A 517 -3.63 18.19 8.56
C ASN A 517 -2.17 17.97 8.19
N VAL A 518 -1.83 18.06 6.91
CA VAL A 518 -0.49 17.78 6.40
C VAL A 518 0.19 19.07 5.94
N ARG A 519 1.42 19.30 6.39
CA ARG A 519 2.26 20.40 5.90
C ARG A 519 3.11 19.93 4.72
N VAL A 520 3.03 20.64 3.59
CA VAL A 520 3.87 20.36 2.43
C VAL A 520 5.25 20.99 2.60
N MET A 521 6.30 20.28 2.19
CA MET A 521 7.69 20.73 2.18
C MET A 521 8.34 20.46 0.81
N PRO A 522 9.36 21.24 0.41
CA PRO A 522 10.27 20.84 -0.67
C PRO A 522 10.86 19.44 -0.44
N TRP A 523 11.17 18.72 -1.53
CA TRP A 523 11.64 17.34 -1.49
C TRP A 523 12.87 17.14 -0.58
N ASP A 524 13.89 17.97 -0.76
CA ASP A 524 15.15 17.96 -0.01
C ASP A 524 14.92 18.20 1.49
N VAL A 525 14.07 19.17 1.83
CA VAL A 525 13.71 19.49 3.22
C VAL A 525 12.93 18.34 3.85
N TRP A 526 11.97 17.76 3.13
CA TRP A 526 11.18 16.62 3.60
C TRP A 526 12.05 15.38 3.83
N LEU A 527 12.95 15.07 2.88
CA LEU A 527 13.85 13.92 2.97
C LEU A 527 14.72 13.99 4.22
N LYS A 528 15.32 15.16 4.49
CA LYS A 528 16.13 15.39 5.68
C LYS A 528 15.30 15.23 6.96
N ASP A 529 14.13 15.88 7.05
CA ASP A 529 13.23 15.78 8.21
C ASP A 529 12.75 14.34 8.45
N PHE A 530 12.44 13.60 7.38
CA PHE A 530 12.03 12.20 7.48
C PHE A 530 13.14 11.30 8.04
N LEU A 531 14.37 11.41 7.53
CA LEU A 531 15.50 10.60 7.98
C LEU A 531 15.87 10.92 9.43
N GLU A 532 15.91 12.20 9.81
CA GLU A 532 16.17 12.64 11.19
C GLU A 532 15.10 12.10 12.17
N ARG A 533 13.83 12.08 11.77
CA ARG A 533 12.75 11.46 12.58
C ARG A 533 12.92 9.96 12.73
N CYS A 534 13.29 9.25 11.66
CA CYS A 534 13.52 7.82 11.74
C CYS A 534 14.73 7.46 12.61
N GLU A 535 15.69 8.36 12.79
CA GLU A 535 16.83 8.19 13.70
C GLU A 535 16.46 8.51 15.16
N THR A 536 15.64 9.55 15.39
CA THR A 536 15.27 10.02 16.73
C THR A 536 14.13 9.22 17.37
N ASP A 537 13.17 8.75 16.58
CA ASP A 537 12.04 7.91 17.00
C ASP A 537 11.85 6.75 15.99
N PRO A 538 12.65 5.68 16.09
CA PRO A 538 12.63 4.60 15.11
C PRO A 538 11.28 3.87 15.09
N VAL A 539 10.64 3.88 13.92
CA VAL A 539 9.41 3.12 13.64
C VAL A 539 9.80 1.88 12.81
N PRO A 540 9.78 0.65 13.38
CA PRO A 540 10.21 -0.56 12.69
C PRO A 540 9.54 -0.75 11.32
N GLU A 541 8.28 -0.38 11.22
CA GLU A 541 7.48 -0.53 10.00
C GLU A 541 7.89 0.45 8.88
N LEU A 542 8.57 1.56 9.21
CA LEU A 542 9.10 2.52 8.23
C LEU A 542 10.56 2.27 7.86
N GLU A 543 11.23 1.30 8.48
CA GLU A 543 12.68 1.06 8.28
C GLU A 543 13.00 0.70 6.82
N PHE A 544 12.09 0.00 6.12
CA PHE A 544 12.25 -0.25 4.69
C PHE A 544 12.37 1.06 3.89
N MET A 545 11.47 2.01 4.13
CA MET A 545 11.49 3.30 3.45
C MET A 545 12.72 4.12 3.85
N ALA A 546 13.06 4.15 5.14
CA ALA A 546 14.28 4.81 5.62
C ALA A 546 15.53 4.25 4.92
N ARG A 547 15.65 2.93 4.77
CA ARG A 547 16.76 2.30 4.06
C ARG A 547 16.80 2.68 2.58
N VAL A 548 15.65 2.71 1.90
CA VAL A 548 15.56 3.17 0.50
C VAL A 548 16.04 4.63 0.39
N LEU A 549 15.60 5.50 1.30
CA LEU A 549 15.92 6.93 1.28
C LEU A 549 17.32 7.28 1.82
N ARG A 550 18.01 6.37 2.53
CA ARG A 550 19.44 6.53 2.85
C ARG A 550 20.34 6.24 1.65
N ASN A 551 19.86 5.43 0.69
CA ASN A 551 20.60 5.09 -0.51
C ASN A 551 20.40 6.16 -1.61
N PRO A 552 21.46 6.71 -2.23
CA PRO A 552 21.34 7.75 -3.27
C PRO A 552 20.54 7.33 -4.51
N ALA A 553 20.61 6.06 -4.93
CA ALA A 553 19.81 5.55 -6.03
C ALA A 553 18.32 5.48 -5.65
N GLY A 554 18.03 5.06 -4.41
CA GLY A 554 16.68 5.07 -3.87
C GLY A 554 16.08 6.47 -3.74
N GLN A 555 16.87 7.46 -3.31
CA GLN A 555 16.47 8.87 -3.29
C GLN A 555 16.04 9.36 -4.67
N LYS A 556 16.85 9.08 -5.70
CA LYS A 556 16.55 9.48 -7.09
C LYS A 556 15.29 8.85 -7.64
N ILE A 557 14.99 7.59 -7.30
CA ILE A 557 13.73 6.94 -7.69
C ILE A 557 12.53 7.69 -7.12
N VAL A 558 12.58 8.00 -5.83
CA VAL A 558 11.48 8.71 -5.17
C VAL A 558 11.40 10.15 -5.69
N GLU A 559 12.53 10.82 -5.89
CA GLU A 559 12.60 12.17 -6.49
C GLU A 559 11.98 12.21 -7.89
N ALA A 560 12.36 11.26 -8.76
CA ALA A 560 11.79 11.13 -10.10
C ALA A 560 10.28 10.86 -10.01
N SER A 561 9.85 10.02 -9.06
CA SER A 561 8.43 9.70 -8.86
C SER A 561 7.59 10.90 -8.39
N VAL A 562 8.14 11.75 -7.51
CA VAL A 562 7.42 12.94 -6.99
C VAL A 562 7.43 14.13 -7.94
N SER A 563 8.42 14.21 -8.84
CA SER A 563 8.53 15.25 -9.88
C SER A 563 8.00 14.81 -11.25
N ALA A 564 7.51 13.57 -11.35
CA ALA A 564 6.99 13.01 -12.59
C ALA A 564 5.79 13.82 -13.10
N PRO A 565 5.68 14.05 -14.42
CA PRO A 565 4.48 14.64 -14.99
C PRO A 565 3.27 13.72 -14.82
N MET A 566 2.10 14.19 -15.22
CA MET A 566 0.91 13.35 -15.27
C MET A 566 1.08 12.26 -16.34
N ALA A 567 0.91 10.99 -15.96
CA ALA A 567 0.81 9.90 -16.92
C ALA A 567 -0.56 9.93 -17.60
N THR A 568 -0.58 9.98 -18.92
CA THR A 568 -1.81 9.94 -19.72
C THR A 568 -2.05 8.53 -20.25
N GLY A 569 -3.32 8.16 -20.40
CA GLY A 569 -3.73 6.81 -20.79
C GLY A 569 -4.93 6.81 -21.72
N GLU A 570 -4.91 7.61 -22.80
CA GLU A 570 -6.06 7.78 -23.70
C GLU A 570 -6.57 6.45 -24.27
N ARG A 571 -5.67 5.53 -24.65
CA ARG A 571 -6.02 4.19 -25.12
C ARG A 571 -6.61 3.35 -24.01
N THR A 572 -6.02 3.40 -22.82
CA THR A 572 -6.56 2.72 -21.63
C THR A 572 -7.97 3.23 -21.31
N GLU A 573 -8.19 4.54 -21.29
CA GLU A 573 -9.48 5.16 -21.01
C GLU A 573 -10.53 4.79 -22.06
N ALA A 574 -10.17 4.84 -23.35
CA ALA A 574 -11.04 4.41 -24.44
C ALA A 574 -11.40 2.93 -24.34
N PHE A 575 -10.44 2.07 -23.97
CA PHE A 575 -10.67 0.65 -23.72
C PHE A 575 -11.62 0.44 -22.54
N VAL A 576 -11.36 1.09 -21.41
CA VAL A 576 -12.21 1.02 -20.21
C VAL A 576 -13.66 1.41 -20.52
N ALA A 577 -13.85 2.54 -21.23
CA ALA A 577 -15.17 3.02 -21.62
C ALA A 577 -15.88 2.05 -22.58
N ARG A 578 -15.19 1.58 -23.63
CA ARG A 578 -15.74 0.64 -24.64
C ARG A 578 -16.22 -0.67 -24.01
N HIS A 579 -15.46 -1.19 -23.05
CA HIS A 579 -15.75 -2.47 -22.40
C HIS A 579 -16.59 -2.33 -21.13
N LYS A 580 -17.10 -1.13 -20.81
CA LYS A 580 -17.90 -0.83 -19.61
C LYS A 580 -17.23 -1.29 -18.32
N LEU A 581 -15.90 -1.15 -18.27
CA LEU A 581 -15.11 -1.45 -17.09
C LEU A 581 -15.19 -0.27 -16.10
N PRO A 582 -14.83 -0.47 -14.82
CA PRO A 582 -14.79 0.62 -13.86
C PRO A 582 -13.89 1.76 -14.37
N PRO A 583 -14.38 3.01 -14.44
CA PRO A 583 -13.59 4.14 -14.92
C PRO A 583 -12.38 4.38 -14.00
N PRO A 584 -11.29 4.96 -14.52
CA PRO A 584 -10.20 5.42 -13.67
C PRO A 584 -10.76 6.41 -12.65
N ALA A 585 -10.56 6.10 -11.38
CA ALA A 585 -11.02 6.90 -10.26
C ALA A 585 -9.83 7.34 -9.41
N ARG A 586 -10.05 8.39 -8.63
CA ARG A 586 -9.10 8.86 -7.63
C ARG A 586 -8.93 7.84 -6.53
N TYR A 587 -7.73 7.76 -5.97
CA TYR A 587 -7.52 7.05 -4.70
C TYR A 587 -7.72 8.02 -3.53
N ASP A 588 -8.96 8.49 -3.41
CA ASP A 588 -9.37 9.52 -2.45
C ASP A 588 -9.48 9.01 -1.00
N ALA A 589 -9.84 9.90 -0.07
CA ALA A 589 -9.98 9.55 1.35
C ALA A 589 -10.91 8.34 1.61
N GLN A 590 -11.95 8.15 0.80
CA GLN A 590 -12.88 7.03 0.96
C GLN A 590 -12.27 5.73 0.39
N ALA A 591 -11.68 5.79 -0.79
CA ALA A 591 -11.03 4.64 -1.43
C ALA A 591 -9.82 4.14 -0.61
N ARG A 592 -9.08 5.05 0.04
CA ARG A 592 -7.95 4.73 0.91
C ARG A 592 -8.34 4.13 2.24
N LEU A 593 -9.59 4.27 2.65
CA LEU A 593 -9.96 4.12 4.04
C LEU A 593 -9.68 2.73 4.58
N LYS A 594 -10.05 1.70 3.82
CA LYS A 594 -9.83 0.31 4.24
C LYS A 594 -8.34 -0.02 4.35
N SER A 595 -7.52 0.54 3.45
CA SER A 595 -6.07 0.39 3.51
C SER A 595 -5.51 1.09 4.75
N TYR A 596 -5.96 2.30 5.07
CA TYR A 596 -5.54 3.02 6.29
C TYR A 596 -5.96 2.32 7.57
N GLU A 597 -7.18 1.78 7.65
CA GLU A 597 -7.64 0.97 8.78
C GLU A 597 -6.73 -0.25 8.99
N ARG A 598 -6.32 -0.92 7.91
CA ARG A 598 -5.44 -2.08 7.99
C ARG A 598 -4.01 -1.68 8.35
N MET A 599 -3.45 -0.68 7.68
CA MET A 599 -2.14 -0.12 7.98
C MET A 599 -2.04 0.38 9.43
N ALA A 600 -3.13 0.91 10.00
CA ALA A 600 -3.17 1.31 11.40
C ALA A 600 -3.09 0.11 12.36
N ARG A 601 -3.77 -1.00 12.05
CA ARG A 601 -3.63 -2.26 12.82
C ARG A 601 -2.23 -2.84 12.73
N ASP A 602 -1.60 -2.69 11.57
CA ASP A 602 -0.25 -3.17 11.30
C ASP A 602 0.84 -2.21 11.82
N GLY A 603 0.47 -1.10 12.47
CA GLY A 603 1.43 -0.15 13.03
C GLY A 603 2.15 0.70 11.99
N LEU A 604 1.60 0.90 10.78
CA LEU A 604 2.16 1.79 9.75
C LEU A 604 1.57 3.19 9.76
N VAL A 605 0.32 3.34 10.18
CA VAL A 605 -0.42 4.61 10.13
C VAL A 605 -1.01 4.94 11.50
N ILE A 606 -1.00 6.23 11.85
CA ILE A 606 -1.70 6.75 13.03
C ILE A 606 -2.98 7.43 12.54
N LEU A 607 -4.13 6.85 12.88
CA LEU A 607 -5.44 7.45 12.63
C LEU A 607 -5.68 8.63 13.59
N PRO A 608 -6.47 9.64 13.19
CA PRO A 608 -6.84 10.74 14.08
C PRO A 608 -7.48 10.22 15.37
N SER A 609 -7.03 10.71 16.51
CA SER A 609 -7.50 10.31 17.84
C SER A 609 -8.19 11.45 18.58
N ARG A 610 -8.81 11.14 19.74
CA ARG A 610 -9.43 12.14 20.64
C ARG A 610 -8.41 13.12 21.23
N ASP A 611 -7.12 12.76 21.20
CA ASP A 611 -6.04 13.57 21.77
C ASP A 611 -5.44 14.53 20.75
N ASP A 612 -5.73 14.33 19.45
CA ASP A 612 -5.35 15.27 18.41
C ASP A 612 -6.17 16.58 18.51
N PRO A 613 -5.63 17.72 18.06
CA PRO A 613 -6.40 18.95 17.94
C PRO A 613 -7.63 18.71 17.04
N PRO A 614 -8.85 18.96 17.53
CA PRO A 614 -10.05 18.55 16.81
C PRO A 614 -10.18 19.33 15.50
N HIS A 615 -10.62 18.63 14.46
CA HIS A 615 -10.93 19.23 13.17
C HIS A 615 -12.00 20.33 13.33
N LEU A 616 -13.04 20.05 14.14
CA LEU A 616 -14.12 20.98 14.45
C LEU A 616 -14.58 20.79 15.89
N TRP A 617 -14.94 21.88 16.58
CA TRP A 617 -15.54 21.81 17.91
C TRP A 617 -16.52 22.95 18.18
N PHE A 618 -17.44 22.72 19.10
CA PHE A 618 -18.43 23.71 19.53
C PHE A 618 -18.88 23.43 20.96
N ARG A 619 -19.51 24.43 21.60
CA ARG A 619 -20.02 24.30 22.96
C ARG A 619 -21.49 23.91 22.94
N GLU A 620 -21.92 23.11 23.89
CA GLU A 620 -23.33 22.83 24.16
C GLU A 620 -23.59 23.00 25.65
N THR A 621 -24.41 24.01 26.01
CA THR A 621 -24.89 24.16 27.38
C THR A 621 -26.31 23.63 27.48
N MET A 622 -26.53 22.65 28.35
CA MET A 622 -27.87 22.11 28.66
C MET A 622 -28.24 22.40 30.11
N ARG A 623 -29.51 22.77 30.32
CA ARG A 623 -30.06 23.05 31.66
C ARG A 623 -31.36 22.31 31.88
N GLY A 624 -31.58 21.84 33.09
CA GLY A 624 -32.70 20.96 33.39
C GLY A 624 -32.86 20.69 34.87
N LYS A 625 -33.70 19.71 35.16
CA LYS A 625 -33.86 19.17 36.51
C LYS A 625 -33.64 17.67 36.52
N VAL A 626 -33.02 17.19 37.59
CA VAL A 626 -32.85 15.77 37.92
C VAL A 626 -33.35 15.51 39.34
N GLY A 627 -33.74 14.28 39.62
CA GLY A 627 -34.17 13.82 40.94
C GLY A 627 -34.00 12.30 41.04
N PRO A 628 -34.35 11.69 42.19
CA PRO A 628 -34.34 10.24 42.35
C PRO A 628 -35.10 9.53 41.22
N VAL A 629 -34.63 8.35 40.82
CA VAL A 629 -35.38 7.51 39.87
C VAL A 629 -36.78 7.28 40.45
N ASP A 630 -37.81 7.45 39.60
CA ASP A 630 -39.24 7.35 39.95
C ASP A 630 -39.85 8.50 40.77
N ALA A 631 -39.11 9.58 41.02
CA ALA A 631 -39.62 10.81 41.66
C ALA A 631 -39.63 12.01 40.70
N GLU A 632 -40.43 13.05 41.01
CA GLU A 632 -40.41 14.28 40.22
C GLU A 632 -39.04 14.99 40.32
N PRO A 633 -38.41 15.34 39.19
CA PRO A 633 -37.10 16.00 39.20
C PRO A 633 -37.16 17.41 39.82
N GLY A 634 -36.52 17.59 40.98
CA GLY A 634 -36.48 18.86 41.71
C GLY A 634 -35.20 19.67 41.52
N THR A 635 -34.05 19.01 41.42
CA THR A 635 -32.73 19.64 41.51
C THR A 635 -32.26 20.16 40.17
N ARG A 636 -31.84 21.43 40.12
CA ARG A 636 -31.28 22.01 38.88
C ARG A 636 -29.93 21.35 38.55
N CYS A 637 -29.79 20.95 37.29
CA CYS A 637 -28.56 20.41 36.74
C CYS A 637 -28.17 21.21 35.48
N THR A 638 -26.87 21.46 35.32
CA THR A 638 -26.31 22.11 34.13
C THR A 638 -25.16 21.27 33.57
N LEU A 639 -25.22 20.96 32.28
CA LEU A 639 -24.13 20.34 31.53
C LEU A 639 -23.50 21.43 30.68
N ALA A 640 -22.21 21.70 30.89
CA ALA A 640 -21.41 22.64 30.10
C ALA A 640 -20.38 21.85 29.29
N LEU A 641 -20.77 21.44 28.09
CA LEU A 641 -20.02 20.51 27.26
C LEU A 641 -19.31 21.22 26.10
N THR A 642 -18.15 20.69 25.72
CA THR A 642 -17.47 20.97 24.47
C THR A 642 -17.50 19.68 23.66
N LEU A 643 -18.16 19.76 22.50
CA LEU A 643 -18.27 18.68 21.54
C LEU A 643 -17.18 18.87 20.51
N SER A 644 -16.37 17.84 20.29
CA SER A 644 -15.24 17.85 19.37
C SER A 644 -15.31 16.69 18.40
N ILE A 645 -14.90 16.98 17.17
CA ILE A 645 -14.84 16.02 16.07
C ILE A 645 -13.38 15.98 15.63
N ALA A 646 -12.73 14.85 15.86
CA ALA A 646 -11.34 14.63 15.50
C ALA A 646 -11.17 14.63 13.97
N SER A 647 -12.13 14.07 13.24
CA SER A 647 -12.07 13.95 11.77
C SER A 647 -13.45 13.65 11.16
N MET A 648 -13.61 13.82 9.85
CA MET A 648 -14.81 13.31 9.16
C MET A 648 -14.87 11.78 9.18
N TYR A 649 -13.72 11.10 9.28
CA TYR A 649 -13.65 9.65 9.45
C TYR A 649 -14.42 9.18 10.69
N GLN A 650 -14.21 9.85 11.83
CA GLN A 650 -14.91 9.57 13.09
C GLN A 650 -16.44 9.60 12.89
N LEU A 651 -16.95 10.61 12.18
CA LEU A 651 -18.38 10.74 11.94
C LEU A 651 -18.91 9.70 10.95
N VAL A 652 -18.20 9.45 9.86
CA VAL A 652 -18.68 8.55 8.80
C VAL A 652 -18.64 7.09 9.25
N GLN A 653 -17.57 6.65 9.91
CA GLN A 653 -17.41 5.26 10.35
C GLN A 653 -18.08 4.99 11.68
N HIS A 654 -17.82 5.83 12.68
CA HIS A 654 -18.24 5.53 14.06
C HIS A 654 -19.52 6.28 14.44
N ARG A 655 -19.91 7.32 13.69
CA ARG A 655 -21.03 8.21 14.00
C ARG A 655 -20.94 8.78 15.43
N THR A 656 -19.71 8.98 15.92
CA THR A 656 -19.45 9.43 17.28
C THR A 656 -18.93 10.87 17.31
N ILE A 657 -19.23 11.60 18.38
CA ILE A 657 -18.67 12.91 18.69
C ILE A 657 -18.06 12.85 20.09
N ASP A 658 -16.86 13.38 20.27
CA ASP A 658 -16.19 13.35 21.56
C ASP A 658 -16.68 14.50 22.43
N VAL A 659 -16.76 14.25 23.74
CA VAL A 659 -17.31 15.19 24.69
C VAL A 659 -16.33 15.40 25.83
N ARG A 660 -16.00 16.67 26.09
CA ARG A 660 -15.33 17.13 27.32
C ARG A 660 -16.17 18.20 27.99
N GLY A 661 -15.91 18.51 29.25
CA GLY A 661 -16.58 19.61 29.94
C GLY A 661 -16.90 19.28 31.39
N THR A 662 -17.93 19.93 31.93
CA THR A 662 -18.34 19.75 33.32
C THR A 662 -19.84 19.55 33.48
N VAL A 663 -20.18 18.84 34.55
CA VAL A 663 -21.56 18.57 34.98
C VAL A 663 -21.74 19.15 36.38
N SER A 664 -22.57 20.19 36.50
CA SER A 664 -22.89 20.81 37.78
C SER A 664 -24.27 20.37 38.23
N CYS A 665 -24.32 19.48 39.23
CA CYS A 665 -25.55 19.00 39.83
C CYS A 665 -25.38 18.83 41.35
N PRO A 666 -26.02 19.67 42.18
CA PRO A 666 -25.93 19.58 43.64
C PRO A 666 -26.38 18.23 44.24
N SER A 667 -27.21 17.47 43.53
CA SER A 667 -27.62 16.12 43.96
C SER A 667 -26.59 15.03 43.66
N LEU A 668 -25.55 15.33 42.87
CA LEU A 668 -24.43 14.43 42.63
C LEU A 668 -23.27 14.80 43.55
N HIS A 669 -22.84 16.06 43.50
CA HIS A 669 -21.72 16.60 44.25
C HIS A 669 -21.84 18.12 44.39
N ALA A 670 -21.22 18.71 45.41
CA ALA A 670 -21.23 20.15 45.63
C ALA A 670 -20.47 20.92 44.53
N ASP A 671 -19.28 20.42 44.19
CA ASP A 671 -18.46 20.93 43.09
C ASP A 671 -18.83 20.31 41.72
N PRO A 672 -18.57 21.01 40.61
CA PRO A 672 -18.79 20.47 39.27
C PRO A 672 -17.93 19.23 38.99
N LEU A 673 -18.56 18.17 38.49
CA LEU A 673 -17.86 16.98 38.02
C LEU A 673 -17.22 17.25 36.66
N THR A 674 -16.04 16.69 36.41
CA THR A 674 -15.35 16.74 35.12
C THR A 674 -15.73 15.53 34.26
N VAL A 675 -15.85 15.72 32.95
CA VAL A 675 -16.01 14.60 32.00
C VAL A 675 -14.62 14.05 31.68
N ASP A 676 -14.33 12.84 32.16
CA ASP A 676 -13.06 12.13 31.90
C ASP A 676 -13.08 11.49 30.51
N ASP A 677 -14.17 10.78 30.21
CA ASP A 677 -14.41 10.16 28.90
C ASP A 677 -15.87 10.40 28.50
N GLY A 678 -16.09 10.94 27.30
CA GLY A 678 -17.42 11.35 26.88
C GLY A 678 -17.63 11.14 25.40
N GLU A 679 -18.77 10.55 25.04
CA GLU A 679 -19.13 10.31 23.66
C GLU A 679 -20.61 10.55 23.38
N ILE A 680 -20.90 10.99 22.17
CA ILE A 680 -22.26 11.08 21.63
C ILE A 680 -22.35 10.23 20.38
N TRP A 681 -23.31 9.31 20.32
CA TRP A 681 -23.62 8.57 19.11
C TRP A 681 -24.74 9.24 18.34
N VAL A 682 -24.51 9.46 17.04
CA VAL A 682 -25.47 10.02 16.09
C VAL A 682 -26.23 8.88 15.42
N ARG A 683 -27.56 8.87 15.60
CA ARG A 683 -28.45 7.78 15.18
C ARG A 683 -27.90 6.40 15.55
N PRO A 684 -27.79 6.10 16.86
CA PRO A 684 -27.40 4.77 17.30
C PRO A 684 -28.42 3.74 16.75
N HIS A 685 -27.92 2.57 16.34
CA HIS A 685 -28.73 1.54 15.68
C HIS A 685 -29.50 2.06 14.45
N GLU A 686 -28.95 3.05 13.76
CA GLU A 686 -29.57 3.71 12.59
C GLU A 686 -30.91 4.40 12.89
N GLY A 687 -31.19 4.70 14.16
CA GLY A 687 -32.49 5.25 14.57
C GLY A 687 -33.63 4.23 14.57
N VAL A 688 -33.31 2.95 14.43
CA VAL A 688 -34.28 1.85 14.62
C VAL A 688 -34.73 1.88 16.10
N PRO A 689 -36.05 1.89 16.37
CA PRO A 689 -36.56 1.89 17.73
C PRO A 689 -36.33 0.52 18.38
N HIS A 690 -36.17 0.51 19.71
CA HIS A 690 -36.11 -0.74 20.47
C HIS A 690 -37.46 -1.49 20.35
N ARG A 691 -37.43 -2.82 20.44
CA ARG A 691 -38.64 -3.66 20.38
C ARG A 691 -39.69 -3.13 21.36
N HIS A 692 -40.91 -2.92 20.87
CA HIS A 692 -42.06 -2.40 21.61
C HIS A 692 -42.00 -0.91 22.02
N SER A 693 -41.11 -0.10 21.42
CA SER A 693 -41.06 1.34 21.63
C SER A 693 -41.42 2.12 20.36
N LEU A 694 -42.11 3.25 20.53
CA LEU A 694 -42.35 4.26 19.49
C LEU A 694 -41.27 5.37 19.51
N ASP A 695 -40.28 5.24 20.39
CA ASP A 695 -39.20 6.20 20.54
C ASP A 695 -38.01 5.81 19.66
N HIS A 696 -37.73 6.67 18.69
CA HIS A 696 -36.62 6.50 17.77
C HIS A 696 -35.39 7.23 18.30
N PRO A 697 -34.27 6.55 18.56
CA PRO A 697 -33.11 7.22 19.13
C PRO A 697 -32.44 8.12 18.08
N LEU A 698 -32.31 9.41 18.40
CA LEU A 698 -31.60 10.39 17.57
C LEU A 698 -30.15 10.55 18.01
N LEU A 699 -29.94 10.76 19.31
CA LEU A 699 -28.62 10.92 19.92
C LEU A 699 -28.56 10.16 21.24
N ARG A 700 -27.43 9.49 21.50
CA ARG A 700 -27.11 8.88 22.80
C ARG A 700 -25.85 9.52 23.35
N TYR A 701 -25.91 10.04 24.57
CA TYR A 701 -24.79 10.62 25.32
C TYR A 701 -24.33 9.58 26.33
N ARG A 702 -23.03 9.29 26.39
CA ARG A 702 -22.42 8.45 27.42
C ARG A 702 -21.22 9.17 27.98
N LEU A 703 -21.28 9.55 29.25
CA LEU A 703 -20.24 10.32 29.93
C LEU A 703 -19.78 9.55 31.17
N ALA A 704 -18.48 9.29 31.26
CA ALA A 704 -17.77 8.98 32.50
C ALA A 704 -17.33 10.30 33.14
N LEU A 705 -17.70 10.48 34.40
CA LEU A 705 -17.52 11.71 35.15
C LEU A 705 -16.67 11.43 36.39
N ARG A 706 -15.89 12.42 36.82
CA ARG A 706 -15.13 12.38 38.07
C ARG A 706 -15.48 13.58 38.93
N ASP A 707 -15.73 13.36 40.22
CA ASP A 707 -15.88 14.44 41.18
C ASP A 707 -14.53 14.92 41.74
N SER A 708 -14.53 16.00 42.52
CA SER A 708 -13.32 16.57 43.12
C SER A 708 -12.64 15.65 44.14
N ASP A 709 -13.39 14.70 44.70
CA ASP A 709 -12.92 13.72 45.68
C ASP A 709 -12.33 12.48 44.98
N GLY A 710 -12.39 12.42 43.64
CA GLY A 710 -11.84 11.34 42.83
C GLY A 710 -12.79 10.18 42.57
N ASN A 711 -14.06 10.25 42.99
CA ASN A 711 -15.03 9.19 42.75
C ASN A 711 -15.58 9.24 41.31
N GLY A 712 -15.81 8.05 40.75
CA GLY A 712 -16.36 7.87 39.41
C GLY A 712 -17.89 7.87 39.39
N TRP A 713 -18.45 8.53 38.37
CA TRP A 713 -19.88 8.58 38.07
C TRP A 713 -20.11 8.33 36.58
N TRP A 714 -21.29 7.84 36.22
CA TRP A 714 -21.69 7.72 34.83
C TRP A 714 -22.99 8.47 34.56
N LEU A 715 -23.07 9.12 33.41
CA LEU A 715 -24.28 9.76 32.90
C LEU A 715 -24.60 9.23 31.52
N GLU A 716 -25.81 8.71 31.37
CA GLU A 716 -26.36 8.30 30.09
C GLU A 716 -27.55 9.18 29.71
N GLY A 717 -27.53 9.72 28.49
CA GLY A 717 -28.57 10.60 27.98
C GLY A 717 -29.11 10.18 26.63
N TRP A 718 -30.40 10.37 26.39
CA TRP A 718 -31.06 10.03 25.13
C TRP A 718 -31.87 11.21 24.60
N LYS A 719 -31.67 11.54 23.32
CA LYS A 719 -32.58 12.38 22.53
C LYS A 719 -33.35 11.44 21.61
N THR A 720 -34.68 11.49 21.67
CA THR A 720 -35.56 10.56 20.94
C THR A 720 -36.56 11.32 20.08
N ALA A 721 -36.84 10.80 18.88
CA ALA A 721 -37.92 11.24 18.01
C ALA A 721 -39.18 10.41 18.24
N ARG A 722 -40.34 11.07 18.12
CA ARG A 722 -41.68 10.44 18.11
C ARG A 722 -42.48 10.99 16.93
N ALA A 723 -43.43 10.22 16.41
CA ALA A 723 -44.35 10.61 15.35
C ALA A 723 -45.33 11.73 15.79
N ARG A 724 -44.83 12.95 16.02
CA ARG A 724 -45.56 14.19 16.30
C ARG A 724 -44.75 15.38 15.77
N PHE A 725 -45.37 16.32 15.06
CA PHE A 725 -44.73 17.43 14.31
C PHE A 725 -43.96 18.49 15.12
N ASP A 726 -43.68 18.30 16.42
CA ASP A 726 -42.87 19.25 17.22
C ASP A 726 -41.38 18.86 17.21
N TYR A 727 -40.78 18.91 16.03
CA TYR A 727 -39.38 18.53 15.78
C TYR A 727 -38.39 19.35 16.62
N MET A 728 -38.68 20.64 16.84
CA MET A 728 -37.81 21.55 17.59
C MET A 728 -37.75 21.24 19.09
N LYS A 729 -38.85 20.73 19.67
CA LYS A 729 -38.86 20.29 21.06
C LYS A 729 -38.12 18.96 21.24
N GLN A 730 -38.27 18.03 20.29
CA GLN A 730 -37.63 16.72 20.32
C GLN A 730 -36.10 16.82 20.16
N ALA A 731 -35.61 17.62 19.20
CA ALA A 731 -34.17 17.78 18.97
C ALA A 731 -33.39 18.46 20.13
N ARG A 732 -34.10 19.19 21.01
CA ARG A 732 -33.50 19.99 22.09
C ARG A 732 -33.61 19.37 23.47
N THR A 733 -34.36 18.28 23.62
CA THR A 733 -34.65 17.65 24.92
C THR A 733 -33.80 16.40 25.08
N LEU A 734 -33.04 16.33 26.18
CA LEU A 734 -32.20 15.20 26.57
C LEU A 734 -32.76 14.58 27.85
N THR A 735 -33.20 13.33 27.78
CA THR A 735 -33.57 12.55 28.97
C THR A 735 -32.31 11.90 29.51
N VAL A 736 -32.00 12.07 30.80
CA VAL A 736 -30.76 11.55 31.41
C VAL A 736 -31.03 10.62 32.57
N ARG A 737 -30.11 9.69 32.76
CA ARG A 737 -29.96 8.84 33.93
C ARG A 737 -28.51 8.95 34.43
N VAL A 738 -28.34 9.00 35.74
CA VAL A 738 -27.02 9.16 36.36
C VAL A 738 -26.89 8.18 37.52
N GLY A 739 -25.72 7.55 37.64
CA GLY A 739 -25.37 6.64 38.73
C GLY A 739 -23.90 6.76 39.10
N ARG A 740 -23.52 6.15 40.23
CA ARG A 740 -22.11 5.95 40.59
C ARG A 740 -21.52 4.83 39.73
N GLU A 741 -20.21 4.87 39.53
CA GLU A 741 -19.51 3.81 38.80
C GLU A 741 -19.79 2.43 39.40
N GLY A 742 -20.21 1.47 38.56
CA GLY A 742 -20.60 0.12 38.99
C GLY A 742 -22.01 -0.01 39.59
N GLU A 743 -22.73 1.10 39.81
CA GLU A 743 -24.08 1.10 40.40
C GLU A 743 -25.17 1.43 39.36
N PRO A 744 -26.42 0.97 39.56
CA PRO A 744 -27.54 1.39 38.72
C PRO A 744 -27.83 2.90 38.88
N ALA A 745 -28.61 3.45 37.95
CA ALA A 745 -28.97 4.87 37.99
C ALA A 745 -29.70 5.19 39.29
N SER A 746 -29.19 6.18 40.03
CA SER A 746 -29.82 6.72 41.25
C SER A 746 -30.62 7.98 40.96
N LEU A 747 -30.30 8.71 39.89
CA LEU A 747 -31.03 9.89 39.46
C LEU A 747 -31.50 9.80 38.01
N ALA A 748 -32.63 10.42 37.71
CA ALA A 748 -33.16 10.61 36.37
C ALA A 748 -33.72 12.03 36.19
N GLY A 749 -33.78 12.50 34.94
CA GLY A 749 -34.36 13.80 34.67
C GLY A 749 -34.33 14.22 33.22
N THR A 750 -34.68 15.48 32.98
CA THR A 750 -34.73 16.05 31.64
C THR A 750 -33.94 17.36 31.59
N LEU A 751 -33.02 17.44 30.64
CA LEU A 751 -32.27 18.65 30.29
C LEU A 751 -32.67 19.16 28.92
N LYS A 752 -32.50 20.46 28.70
CA LYS A 752 -32.78 21.11 27.42
C LYS A 752 -31.68 22.07 27.03
N VAL A 753 -31.37 22.13 25.73
CA VAL A 753 -30.58 23.22 25.15
C VAL A 753 -31.45 24.48 25.11
N PRO A 754 -31.07 25.60 25.76
CA PRO A 754 -31.88 26.82 25.77
C PRO A 754 -32.08 27.41 24.36
N LYS A 755 -33.31 27.86 24.04
CA LYS A 755 -33.67 28.33 22.68
C LYS A 755 -32.82 29.52 22.25
N LYS A 756 -32.55 30.43 23.20
CA LYS A 756 -31.77 31.65 22.97
C LYS A 756 -30.29 31.38 22.72
N SER A 757 -29.74 30.27 23.22
CA SER A 757 -28.32 29.93 23.04
C SER A 757 -28.07 28.98 21.87
N TYR A 758 -29.08 28.23 21.42
CA TYR A 758 -28.94 27.20 20.37
C TYR A 758 -28.19 27.68 19.12
N LYS A 759 -28.66 28.76 18.48
CA LYS A 759 -28.00 29.29 17.26
C LYS A 759 -26.56 29.72 17.54
N ARG A 760 -26.36 30.47 18.63
CA ARG A 760 -25.05 31.00 19.03
C ARG A 760 -24.05 29.89 19.33
N GLU A 761 -24.49 28.80 19.93
CA GLU A 761 -23.62 27.73 20.42
C GLU A 761 -23.42 26.62 19.38
N GLN A 762 -24.47 26.21 18.66
CA GLN A 762 -24.44 25.06 17.75
C GLN A 762 -24.35 25.39 16.26
N ILE A 763 -24.48 26.66 15.87
CA ILE A 763 -24.34 27.09 14.47
C ILE A 763 -23.23 28.13 14.37
N ASP A 764 -23.38 29.28 15.02
CA ASP A 764 -22.40 30.37 14.93
C ASP A 764 -21.13 30.08 15.74
N GLY A 765 -21.27 29.30 16.82
CA GLY A 765 -20.22 28.95 17.77
C GLY A 765 -19.29 27.83 17.31
N ILE A 766 -19.52 27.28 16.11
CA ILE A 766 -18.66 26.25 15.52
C ILE A 766 -17.29 26.84 15.22
N ARG A 767 -16.28 26.31 15.89
CA ARG A 767 -14.87 26.59 15.65
C ARG A 767 -14.26 25.45 14.86
N VAL A 768 -13.35 25.81 13.97
CA VAL A 768 -12.60 24.87 13.12
C VAL A 768 -11.12 25.09 13.41
N ASN A 769 -10.31 24.06 13.21
CA ASN A 769 -8.87 24.13 13.41
C ASN A 769 -8.29 25.39 12.71
N PRO A 770 -7.65 26.32 13.46
CA PRO A 770 -7.20 27.59 12.91
C PRO A 770 -6.01 27.46 11.96
N LYS A 771 -5.37 26.28 11.90
CA LYS A 771 -4.31 25.98 10.92
C LYS A 771 -4.86 25.80 9.50
N LEU A 772 -6.17 25.60 9.34
CA LEU A 772 -6.83 25.47 8.05
C LEU A 772 -7.03 26.83 7.38
N SER A 773 -7.00 26.86 6.05
CA SER A 773 -7.33 28.03 5.25
C SER A 773 -8.78 28.47 5.46
N MET A 774 -9.09 29.74 5.16
CA MET A 774 -10.46 30.26 5.29
C MET A 774 -11.47 29.49 4.42
N ARG A 775 -11.04 28.93 3.29
CA ARG A 775 -11.89 28.11 2.41
C ARG A 775 -12.17 26.75 3.05
N GLU A 776 -11.14 26.08 3.55
CA GLU A 776 -11.27 24.80 4.27
C GLU A 776 -12.15 24.92 5.51
N GLN A 777 -11.98 25.99 6.29
CA GLN A 777 -12.83 26.22 7.46
C GLN A 777 -14.31 26.33 7.09
N ARG A 778 -14.63 26.96 5.96
CA ARG A 778 -16.01 27.02 5.44
C ARG A 778 -16.50 25.64 4.97
N ILE A 779 -15.67 24.89 4.26
CA ILE A 779 -16.02 23.54 3.78
C ILE A 779 -16.26 22.59 4.96
N ALA A 780 -15.40 22.60 5.98
CA ALA A 780 -15.56 21.77 7.19
C ALA A 780 -16.88 22.07 7.91
N LYS A 781 -17.21 23.35 8.11
CA LYS A 781 -18.51 23.75 8.69
C LYS A 781 -19.69 23.29 7.83
N LEU A 782 -19.62 23.49 6.52
CA LEU A 782 -20.67 23.08 5.59
C LEU A 782 -20.84 21.56 5.56
N ALA A 783 -19.75 20.79 5.52
CA ALA A 783 -19.76 19.33 5.55
C ALA A 783 -20.40 18.81 6.83
N TRP A 784 -19.99 19.35 7.99
CA TRP A 784 -20.59 19.03 9.29
C TRP A 784 -22.09 19.33 9.31
N LEU A 785 -22.48 20.57 8.98
CA LEU A 785 -23.89 20.98 9.03
C LEU A 785 -24.73 20.15 8.06
N SER A 786 -24.23 19.84 6.87
CA SER A 786 -24.92 19.04 5.87
C SER A 786 -25.09 17.60 6.33
N TRP A 787 -24.01 16.96 6.79
CA TRP A 787 -24.03 15.58 7.29
C TRP A 787 -24.94 15.44 8.50
N PHE A 788 -24.76 16.28 9.52
CA PHE A 788 -25.53 16.23 10.77
C PHE A 788 -27.01 16.51 10.53
N SER A 789 -27.34 17.50 9.70
CA SER A 789 -28.74 17.80 9.34
C SER A 789 -29.38 16.67 8.56
N THR A 790 -28.63 16.01 7.67
CA THR A 790 -29.13 14.84 6.93
C THR A 790 -29.44 13.69 7.87
N GLN A 791 -28.53 13.39 8.81
CA GLN A 791 -28.76 12.34 9.81
C GLN A 791 -29.96 12.66 10.70
N LEU A 792 -30.04 13.86 11.28
CA LEU A 792 -31.18 14.24 12.11
C LEU A 792 -32.50 14.26 11.31
N GLY A 793 -32.47 14.73 10.06
CA GLY A 793 -33.64 14.74 9.17
C GLY A 793 -34.17 13.33 8.92
N GLN A 794 -33.30 12.37 8.62
CA GLN A 794 -33.69 10.96 8.49
C GLN A 794 -34.33 10.45 9.79
N GLY A 795 -33.69 10.67 10.94
CA GLY A 795 -34.22 10.21 12.23
C GLY A 795 -35.53 10.87 12.66
N LEU A 796 -35.85 12.09 12.21
CA LEU A 796 -37.10 12.79 12.51
C LEU A 796 -38.24 12.43 11.54
N LEU A 797 -37.93 12.15 10.26
CA LEU A 797 -38.93 11.81 9.23
C LEU A 797 -39.33 10.32 9.25
N GLU A 798 -38.37 9.44 9.55
CA GLU A 798 -38.56 7.99 9.57
C GLU A 798 -39.69 7.50 10.50
N PRO A 799 -39.89 8.03 11.72
CA PRO A 799 -41.04 7.65 12.57
C PRO A 799 -42.39 7.91 11.90
N THR A 800 -42.52 9.03 11.17
CA THR A 800 -43.76 9.40 10.46
C THR A 800 -43.98 8.52 9.24
N LEU A 801 -42.91 8.22 8.48
CA LEU A 801 -42.96 7.30 7.35
C LEU A 801 -43.30 5.87 7.78
N ARG A 802 -42.72 5.40 8.89
CA ARG A 802 -43.04 4.09 9.47
C ARG A 802 -44.48 4.06 9.98
N ALA A 803 -44.93 5.05 10.75
CA ALA A 803 -46.32 5.14 11.19
C ALA A 803 -47.30 5.18 10.00
N GLY A 804 -46.95 5.90 8.92
CA GLY A 804 -47.70 5.91 7.67
C GLY A 804 -47.71 4.54 6.98
N ALA A 805 -46.56 3.85 6.92
CA ALA A 805 -46.47 2.50 6.39
C ALA A 805 -47.23 1.47 7.24
N GLU A 806 -47.29 1.65 8.57
CA GLU A 806 -48.12 0.84 9.48
C GLU A 806 -49.61 1.13 9.27
N MET A 807 -50.00 2.38 9.04
CA MET A 807 -51.39 2.74 8.70
C MET A 807 -51.82 2.25 7.32
N LEU A 808 -50.89 2.16 6.37
CA LEU A 808 -51.12 1.71 5.00
C LEU A 808 -50.84 0.21 4.80
N ASP A 809 -50.48 -0.52 5.86
CA ASP A 809 -50.13 -1.94 5.87
C ASP A 809 -49.04 -2.34 4.85
N LEU A 810 -48.06 -1.46 4.63
CA LEU A 810 -46.99 -1.60 3.63
C LEU A 810 -45.74 -2.35 4.13
N ARG A 811 -45.84 -3.10 5.24
CA ARG A 811 -44.69 -3.90 5.73
C ARG A 811 -44.40 -5.04 4.76
N PRO A 812 -43.13 -5.46 4.58
CA PRO A 812 -42.80 -6.68 3.84
C PRO A 812 -43.61 -7.88 4.32
N ASP A 813 -43.77 -8.00 5.64
CA ASP A 813 -44.51 -9.07 6.31
C ASP A 813 -46.03 -9.02 6.02
N ALA A 814 -46.60 -7.81 5.88
CA ALA A 814 -48.00 -7.60 5.53
C ALA A 814 -48.26 -7.87 4.04
N ILE A 815 -47.32 -7.45 3.18
CA ILE A 815 -47.31 -7.76 1.75
C ILE A 815 -47.20 -9.28 1.53
N ASP A 816 -46.36 -9.97 2.31
CA ASP A 816 -46.23 -11.44 2.26
C ASP A 816 -47.49 -12.15 2.78
N LEU A 817 -48.11 -11.65 3.85
CA LEU A 817 -49.41 -12.13 4.34
C LEU A 817 -50.52 -11.98 3.29
N ASP A 818 -50.55 -10.86 2.57
CA ASP A 818 -51.57 -10.62 1.54
C ASP A 818 -51.29 -11.46 0.27
N LYS A 819 -50.01 -11.72 -0.03
CA LYS A 819 -49.57 -12.63 -1.09
C LYS A 819 -49.97 -14.08 -0.80
N ASP A 820 -49.81 -14.53 0.45
CA ASP A 820 -50.25 -15.86 0.90
C ASP A 820 -51.78 -15.98 0.88
N ARG A 821 -52.48 -14.93 1.30
CA ARG A 821 -53.95 -14.87 1.25
C ARG A 821 -54.46 -14.88 -0.20
N TYR A 822 -53.76 -14.22 -1.12
CA TYR A 822 -54.07 -14.23 -2.55
C TYR A 822 -53.78 -15.60 -3.20
N GLN A 823 -52.64 -16.22 -2.87
CA GLN A 823 -52.28 -17.58 -3.27
C GLN A 823 -53.32 -18.61 -2.79
N ALA A 824 -53.79 -18.48 -1.55
CA ALA A 824 -54.83 -19.34 -0.99
C ALA A 824 -56.18 -19.16 -1.73
N LYS A 825 -56.56 -17.93 -2.06
CA LYS A 825 -57.76 -17.65 -2.89
C LYS A 825 -57.63 -18.23 -4.29
N LEU A 826 -56.45 -18.13 -4.93
CA LEU A 826 -56.17 -18.71 -6.25
C LEU A 826 -56.29 -20.23 -6.24
N LYS A 827 -55.67 -20.90 -5.25
CA LYS A 827 -55.79 -22.36 -5.09
C LYS A 827 -57.23 -22.80 -4.83
N LYS A 828 -57.99 -22.04 -4.02
CA LYS A 828 -59.41 -22.32 -3.79
C LYS A 828 -60.21 -22.17 -5.09
N TRP A 829 -59.99 -21.10 -5.84
CA TRP A 829 -60.66 -20.86 -7.10
C TRP A 829 -60.34 -21.93 -8.16
N GLU A 830 -59.09 -22.39 -8.24
CA GLU A 830 -58.69 -23.50 -9.11
C GLU A 830 -59.33 -24.83 -8.70
N LYS A 831 -59.48 -25.07 -7.38
CA LYS A 831 -60.15 -26.26 -6.85
C LYS A 831 -61.64 -26.23 -7.16
N ASP A 832 -62.30 -25.10 -6.95
CA ASP A 832 -63.72 -24.90 -7.25
C ASP A 832 -63.96 -25.03 -8.77
N ARG A 833 -63.06 -24.48 -9.61
CA ARG A 833 -63.10 -24.64 -11.08
C ARG A 833 -62.92 -26.10 -11.53
N LYS A 834 -62.12 -26.90 -10.81
CA LYS A 834 -61.95 -28.34 -11.06
C LYS A 834 -63.13 -29.19 -10.57
N GLN A 835 -63.94 -28.69 -9.63
CA GLN A 835 -65.18 -29.34 -9.20
C GLN A 835 -66.38 -28.97 -10.09
N LEU A 836 -66.32 -27.82 -10.77
CA LEU A 836 -67.31 -27.36 -11.75
C LEU A 836 -67.08 -27.90 -13.18
N ARG A 837 -65.93 -28.53 -13.44
CA ARG A 837 -65.63 -29.32 -14.64
C ARG A 837 -65.74 -30.79 -14.30
#